data_AF-A0A8J3RR08-F1
#
_entry.id   AF-A0A8J3RR08-F1
#
_cell.length_a   1.000
_cell.length_b   1.000
_cell.length_c   1.000
_cell.angle_alpha   90.00
_cell.angle_beta   90.00
_cell.angle_gamma   90.00
#
_symmetry.space_group_name_H-M   'P 1'
#
loop_
_entity.id
_entity.type
_entity.pdbx_description
1 polymer ?
#
loop_
_entity_poly.entity_id
_entity_poly.type
_entity_poly.pdbx_seq_one_letter_code
_entity_poly.pdbx_strand_id
1 'polypeptide(L)'
;MTGDVFPASFAQERIWFLTGLHPDLGIYNIAGCSSLPWMRPVDPELLERALGLLVRRHEPLRTAFALQEGRVVQVVAADAPVVLARDDVSGAADPRAEFDRIAAEEASAPFALDRAPLWRARLVHLGPGGTDAPGGEGAPGGGGAADDDEWRLLFIAHHTIYDAWSAQILSEELAEICTALREGRPPRLPELAIQYADYTIWQRDRLTGGALKADLDYWREKLAGSVPVELPADRPRPAEFGYAGATVGFSVPDGTAGRVADLARRTGTTPFMVLLTAFSALLARWTGRSDVVVGSPVAGRELPELNSLIGMFVNILPLRVDLAGDPAFGEALERVRATVMEALDHQEVPFATLVETLRPPRDPGRTPLYQIGFNQLPIDARGRQLATGTAKTDLTLEVQSPDGGMSGWVEYSTDLFEEETVRRLVSGFLTLLEAALGDPDLPVSRLPLMREEERSLALAAGRGPATPYPERPLHELVAEQAARTPDAPAVVAGGGSGTVTLTYARLEERADALARRLRQRGVRARTPVAVCLPRDPDLIVALLAVLKAGGCYVPLDPEYPAERLGFMLADSGAALLLTRSALVERLPSDHPPAILLDALLSGDLPPLPPEKTSPDALAYVIYTSGSTGRPKGVMVPHRGVVNLVTGLGFTPAERMLLLTSLSFDIAALEIFGPLLAGGTVVLAPPYGTGGLGALVTEAGVTTVQAPPSVLTEIAGHLPAGLPRIFSGGEPLPAHLAGRLREIAGEVWNLYGPTETTIWSTACRVPGEAGTVSIGPPVANTVALVLDAALEPVPPGVAGELYLGGDGVARGYHGRPGLTAERFVADPFGHGARLYRTGDLVRRTPDGALEFLGRVDDQVKVRGVRIELGEVEAALAAHPGVRRAVAAVRDDAPGGRALVAYLDTGGAVIPAGELRAFLQNRLPATMLPSLYVPVGDFPRLPNGKLDRSALPAPHTGGETAPAAGPSTASEELVHEIWCEVLGRADLGIDDDFFDVGGHSLLGTKVVARICSEVGIDLPMNILFGTRSIRLLAAAVEEHLAAEIDRLPEEEVEALIDGRA
;
A
#
# COMPACT_ATOMS: atom_id res chain seq x y z
N MET A 1 51.87 -8.00 -14.29
CA MET A 1 51.39 -9.21 -14.97
C MET A 1 52.15 -9.34 -16.28
N THR A 2 52.62 -10.52 -16.65
CA THR A 2 53.28 -10.78 -17.94
C THR A 2 52.32 -11.59 -18.81
N GLY A 3 51.78 -10.99 -19.86
CA GLY A 3 50.81 -11.60 -20.74
C GLY A 3 50.43 -10.64 -21.88
N ASP A 4 49.75 -11.17 -22.89
CA ASP A 4 49.25 -10.36 -24.00
C ASP A 4 48.01 -9.58 -23.53
N VAL A 5 47.90 -8.33 -23.99
CA VAL A 5 46.87 -7.38 -23.54
C VAL A 5 45.85 -7.13 -24.64
N PHE A 6 44.58 -7.33 -24.33
CA PHE A 6 43.46 -7.18 -25.26
C PHE A 6 42.34 -6.33 -24.63
N PRO A 7 41.49 -5.65 -25.43
CA PRO A 7 40.34 -4.94 -24.88
C PRO A 7 39.36 -5.93 -24.24
N ALA A 8 38.73 -5.54 -23.13
CA ALA A 8 37.59 -6.28 -22.58
C ALA A 8 36.32 -6.06 -23.42
N SER A 9 35.41 -7.03 -23.42
CA SER A 9 34.06 -6.85 -23.96
C SER A 9 33.24 -5.87 -23.08
N PHE A 10 32.16 -5.31 -23.62
CA PHE A 10 31.28 -4.42 -22.85
C PHE A 10 30.65 -5.13 -21.63
N ALA A 11 30.33 -6.42 -21.78
CA ALA A 11 29.81 -7.24 -20.70
C ALA A 11 30.87 -7.47 -19.60
N GLN A 12 32.12 -7.77 -19.99
CA GLN A 12 33.23 -7.91 -19.06
C GLN A 12 33.52 -6.62 -18.30
N GLU A 13 33.52 -5.46 -18.96
CA GLU A 13 33.70 -4.15 -18.31
C GLU A 13 32.63 -3.90 -17.24
N ARG A 14 31.36 -4.13 -17.58
CA ARG A 14 30.25 -3.95 -16.63
C ARG A 14 30.38 -4.88 -15.43
N ILE A 15 30.63 -6.17 -15.65
CA ILE A 15 30.75 -7.13 -14.55
C ILE A 15 31.98 -6.81 -13.70
N TRP A 16 33.12 -6.47 -14.30
CA TRP A 16 34.31 -6.06 -13.56
C TRP A 16 34.03 -4.84 -12.67
N PHE A 17 33.32 -3.84 -13.18
CA PHE A 17 32.92 -2.67 -12.40
C PHE A 17 32.00 -3.06 -11.23
N LEU A 18 30.97 -3.87 -11.47
CA LEU A 18 30.02 -4.29 -10.43
C LEU A 18 30.67 -5.16 -9.36
N THR A 19 31.56 -6.09 -9.74
CA THR A 19 32.37 -6.86 -8.78
C THR A 19 33.30 -5.94 -7.99
N GLY A 20 33.87 -4.90 -8.61
CA GLY A 20 34.71 -3.91 -7.92
C GLY A 20 33.99 -3.08 -6.87
N LEU A 21 32.66 -2.91 -6.97
CA LEU A 21 31.84 -2.26 -5.93
C LEU A 21 31.64 -3.15 -4.70
N HIS A 22 31.69 -4.47 -4.87
CA HIS A 22 31.45 -5.47 -3.83
C HIS A 22 32.49 -6.60 -3.87
N PRO A 23 33.77 -6.32 -3.61
CA PRO A 23 34.87 -7.27 -3.80
C PRO A 23 34.79 -8.49 -2.86
N ASP A 24 34.05 -8.39 -1.77
CA ASP A 24 33.91 -9.44 -0.76
C ASP A 24 32.78 -10.44 -1.09
N LEU A 25 32.00 -10.21 -2.15
CA LEU A 25 30.84 -11.02 -2.49
C LEU A 25 31.06 -11.84 -3.78
N GLY A 26 30.61 -13.10 -3.77
CA GLY A 26 30.61 -14.00 -4.93
C GLY A 26 29.48 -13.78 -5.94
N ILE A 27 29.00 -12.53 -6.13
CA ILE A 27 27.77 -12.20 -6.90
C ILE A 27 27.81 -12.78 -8.32
N TYR A 28 28.97 -12.73 -8.96
CA TYR A 28 29.17 -13.17 -10.34
C TYR A 28 29.92 -14.51 -10.43
N ASN A 29 29.83 -15.35 -9.38
CA ASN A 29 30.31 -16.72 -9.47
C ASN A 29 29.28 -17.59 -10.19
N ILE A 30 29.74 -18.35 -11.19
CA ILE A 30 28.98 -19.46 -11.76
C ILE A 30 29.51 -20.72 -11.07
N ALA A 31 28.72 -21.27 -10.15
CA ALA A 31 29.10 -22.41 -9.34
C ALA A 31 28.32 -23.67 -9.74
N GLY A 32 29.02 -24.65 -10.30
CA GLY A 32 28.44 -25.92 -10.74
C GLY A 32 28.96 -27.11 -9.95
N CYS A 33 28.08 -28.08 -9.70
CA CYS A 33 28.39 -29.38 -9.10
C CYS A 33 28.00 -30.50 -10.05
N SER A 34 28.97 -31.29 -10.53
CA SER A 34 28.73 -32.39 -11.47
C SER A 34 29.13 -33.75 -10.90
N SER A 35 28.41 -34.78 -11.32
CA SER A 35 28.88 -36.16 -11.20
C SER A 35 29.83 -36.51 -12.35
N LEU A 36 30.63 -37.58 -12.21
CA LEU A 36 31.64 -37.98 -13.19
C LEU A 36 31.33 -39.37 -13.79
N PRO A 37 30.17 -39.57 -14.44
CA PRO A 37 29.76 -40.90 -14.92
C PRO A 37 30.66 -41.44 -16.03
N TRP A 38 31.27 -40.56 -16.82
CA TRP A 38 32.22 -40.90 -17.88
C TRP A 38 33.62 -41.27 -17.35
N MET A 39 33.86 -41.15 -16.05
CA MET A 39 35.16 -41.38 -15.41
C MET A 39 35.08 -42.38 -14.26
N ARG A 40 34.75 -43.64 -14.56
CA ARG A 40 34.76 -44.72 -13.56
C ARG A 40 35.88 -45.73 -13.80
N PRO A 41 36.68 -46.13 -12.77
CA PRO A 41 36.81 -45.46 -11.46
C PRO A 41 37.34 -44.02 -11.61
N VAL A 42 37.13 -43.14 -10.64
CA VAL A 42 37.60 -41.74 -10.70
C VAL A 42 39.13 -41.69 -10.50
N ASP A 43 39.83 -40.99 -11.38
CA ASP A 43 41.29 -40.79 -11.32
C ASP A 43 41.58 -39.28 -11.17
N PRO A 44 41.87 -38.81 -9.94
CA PRO A 44 42.10 -37.39 -9.67
C PRO A 44 43.30 -36.80 -10.42
N GLU A 45 44.39 -37.56 -10.58
CA GLU A 45 45.59 -37.12 -11.31
C GLU A 45 45.30 -36.93 -12.80
N LEU A 46 44.53 -37.84 -13.40
CA LEU A 46 44.12 -37.75 -14.79
C LEU A 46 43.18 -36.56 -15.00
N LEU A 47 42.25 -36.32 -14.06
CA LEU A 47 41.34 -35.18 -14.09
C LEU A 47 42.10 -33.85 -14.04
N GLU A 48 43.09 -33.73 -13.15
CA GLU A 48 43.94 -32.54 -13.03
C GLU A 48 44.76 -32.29 -14.30
N ARG A 49 45.30 -33.34 -14.92
CA ARG A 49 45.98 -33.25 -16.23
C ARG A 49 45.03 -32.82 -17.35
N ALA A 50 43.79 -33.29 -17.33
CA ALA A 50 42.77 -32.92 -18.31
C ALA A 50 42.37 -31.45 -18.19
N LEU A 51 42.18 -30.94 -16.96
CA LEU A 51 41.98 -29.52 -16.71
C LEU A 51 43.16 -28.67 -17.24
N GLY A 52 44.40 -29.14 -17.07
CA GLY A 52 45.57 -28.47 -17.63
C GLY A 52 45.61 -28.41 -19.16
N LEU A 53 44.99 -29.37 -19.86
CA LEU A 53 44.83 -29.30 -21.32
C LEU A 53 43.76 -28.28 -21.72
N LEU A 54 42.66 -28.18 -20.96
CA LEU A 54 41.62 -27.17 -21.18
C LEU A 54 42.16 -25.75 -21.00
N VAL A 55 42.95 -25.49 -19.95
CA VAL A 55 43.56 -24.18 -19.70
C VAL A 55 44.47 -23.74 -20.84
N ARG A 56 45.23 -24.67 -21.44
CA ARG A 56 46.06 -24.37 -22.60
C ARG A 56 45.24 -24.09 -23.86
N ARG A 57 44.09 -24.75 -24.01
CA ARG A 57 43.21 -24.64 -25.18
C ARG A 57 42.37 -23.36 -25.19
N HIS A 58 41.88 -22.93 -24.03
CA HIS A 58 40.97 -21.79 -23.89
C HIS A 58 41.62 -20.64 -23.13
N GLU A 59 41.88 -19.54 -23.84
CA GLU A 59 42.46 -18.32 -23.27
C GLU A 59 41.75 -17.75 -22.04
N PRO A 60 40.40 -17.76 -21.95
CA PRO A 60 39.71 -17.20 -20.79
C PRO A 60 40.07 -17.86 -19.46
N LEU A 61 40.42 -19.15 -19.46
CA LEU A 61 40.82 -19.88 -18.25
C LEU A 61 42.18 -19.45 -17.68
N ARG A 62 42.96 -18.69 -18.47
CA ARG A 62 44.26 -18.09 -18.10
C ARG A 62 44.25 -16.56 -18.17
N THR A 63 43.06 -15.95 -18.15
CA THR A 63 42.87 -14.50 -18.28
C THR A 63 42.61 -13.83 -16.92
N ALA A 64 43.22 -12.67 -16.71
CA ALA A 64 42.93 -11.73 -15.63
C ALA A 64 42.54 -10.35 -16.21
N PHE A 65 42.12 -9.42 -15.37
CA PHE A 65 41.71 -8.07 -15.76
C PHE A 65 42.55 -7.00 -15.08
N ALA A 66 42.85 -5.92 -15.81
CA ALA A 66 43.55 -4.77 -15.28
C ALA A 66 42.94 -3.47 -15.79
N LEU A 67 43.19 -2.37 -15.08
CA LEU A 67 42.87 -1.03 -15.55
C LEU A 67 44.11 -0.45 -16.24
N GLN A 68 43.99 -0.10 -17.52
CA GLN A 68 45.05 0.54 -18.29
C GLN A 68 44.47 1.77 -19.02
N GLU A 69 45.06 2.94 -18.80
CA GLU A 69 44.61 4.22 -19.40
C GLU A 69 43.11 4.51 -19.17
N GLY A 70 42.57 4.09 -18.02
CA GLY A 70 41.17 4.30 -17.67
C GLY A 70 40.18 3.34 -18.34
N ARG A 71 40.65 2.29 -19.02
CA ARG A 71 39.83 1.22 -19.60
C ARG A 71 40.18 -0.13 -19.00
N VAL A 72 39.19 -1.02 -18.92
CA VAL A 72 39.42 -2.40 -18.48
C VAL A 72 39.99 -3.19 -19.64
N VAL A 73 41.10 -3.88 -19.40
CA VAL A 73 41.76 -4.74 -20.37
C VAL A 73 41.85 -6.16 -19.85
N GLN A 74 41.84 -7.11 -20.77
CA GLN A 74 42.14 -8.51 -20.52
C GLN A 74 43.65 -8.71 -20.59
N VAL A 75 44.21 -9.42 -19.62
CA VAL A 75 45.61 -9.83 -19.61
C VAL A 75 45.65 -11.35 -19.67
N VAL A 76 46.02 -11.88 -20.83
CA VAL A 76 46.05 -13.31 -21.10
C VAL A 76 47.45 -13.84 -20.80
N ALA A 77 47.59 -14.62 -19.72
CA ALA A 77 48.88 -15.18 -19.33
C ALA A 77 49.28 -16.34 -20.25
N ALA A 78 50.56 -16.53 -20.55
CA ALA A 78 51.04 -17.64 -21.39
C ALA A 78 50.70 -19.03 -20.80
N ASP A 79 50.68 -19.13 -19.48
CA ASP A 79 50.24 -20.31 -18.73
C ASP A 79 49.60 -19.87 -17.40
N ALA A 80 48.78 -20.72 -16.80
CA ALA A 80 48.14 -20.47 -15.50
C ALA A 80 48.20 -21.72 -14.62
N PRO A 81 48.39 -21.58 -13.29
CA PRO A 81 48.44 -22.72 -12.41
C PRO A 81 47.08 -23.44 -12.39
N VAL A 82 47.13 -24.77 -12.52
CA VAL A 82 45.98 -25.67 -12.41
C VAL A 82 46.09 -26.36 -11.06
N VAL A 83 45.11 -26.17 -10.19
CA VAL A 83 45.03 -26.82 -8.88
C VAL A 83 43.68 -27.49 -8.77
N LEU A 84 43.67 -28.82 -8.66
CA LEU A 84 42.47 -29.57 -8.28
C LEU A 84 42.52 -29.85 -6.77
N ALA A 85 41.75 -29.09 -5.99
CA ALA A 85 41.58 -29.38 -4.57
C ALA A 85 40.88 -30.73 -4.39
N ARG A 86 41.25 -31.49 -3.36
CA ARG A 86 40.73 -32.83 -3.11
C ARG A 86 40.35 -32.97 -1.65
N ASP A 87 39.10 -33.33 -1.39
CA ASP A 87 38.58 -33.54 -0.04
C ASP A 87 37.96 -34.93 0.06
N ASP A 88 38.23 -35.63 1.16
CA ASP A 88 37.59 -36.90 1.48
C ASP A 88 36.73 -36.73 2.73
N VAL A 89 35.40 -36.73 2.51
CA VAL A 89 34.39 -36.60 3.56
C VAL A 89 33.70 -37.93 3.85
N SER A 90 34.13 -39.02 3.21
CA SER A 90 33.54 -40.36 3.40
C SER A 90 33.57 -40.85 4.85
N GLY A 91 34.54 -40.36 5.66
CA GLY A 91 34.66 -40.65 7.08
C GLY A 91 33.91 -39.68 8.01
N ALA A 92 33.20 -38.67 7.49
CA ALA A 92 32.45 -37.72 8.29
C ALA A 92 31.20 -38.38 8.91
N ALA A 93 30.68 -37.81 10.01
CA ALA A 93 29.44 -38.27 10.63
C ALA A 93 28.23 -38.12 9.68
N ASP A 94 28.24 -37.06 8.87
CA ASP A 94 27.32 -36.84 7.76
C ASP A 94 28.11 -36.30 6.55
N PRO A 95 28.58 -37.20 5.65
CA PRO A 95 29.34 -36.81 4.46
C PRO A 95 28.59 -35.83 3.55
N ARG A 96 27.24 -35.87 3.54
CA ARG A 96 26.42 -35.02 2.66
C ARG A 96 26.31 -33.61 3.21
N ALA A 97 26.06 -33.46 4.51
CA ALA A 97 26.06 -32.16 5.16
C ALA A 97 27.44 -31.47 5.05
N GLU A 98 28.53 -32.24 5.19
CA GLU A 98 29.87 -31.71 5.04
C GLU A 98 30.18 -31.32 3.58
N PHE A 99 29.73 -32.11 2.61
CA PHE A 99 29.81 -31.74 1.20
C PHE A 99 29.04 -30.44 0.91
N ASP A 100 27.80 -30.29 1.39
CA ASP A 100 27.01 -29.08 1.16
C ASP A 100 27.65 -27.85 1.83
N ARG A 101 28.28 -27.99 3.01
CA ARG A 101 29.09 -26.92 3.64
C ARG A 101 30.25 -26.50 2.73
N ILE A 102 31.04 -27.47 2.24
CA ILE A 102 32.16 -27.21 1.31
C ILE A 102 31.67 -26.54 0.03
N ALA A 103 30.57 -27.02 -0.53
CA ALA A 103 29.99 -26.50 -1.77
C ALA A 103 29.52 -25.04 -1.61
N ALA A 104 28.87 -24.72 -0.48
CA ALA A 104 28.43 -23.36 -0.18
C ALA A 104 29.62 -22.41 -0.01
N GLU A 105 30.65 -22.80 0.75
CA GLU A 105 31.87 -22.01 0.96
C GLU A 105 32.59 -21.71 -0.36
N GLU A 106 32.74 -22.71 -1.24
CA GLU A 106 33.37 -22.53 -2.54
C GLU A 106 32.54 -21.67 -3.50
N ALA A 107 31.22 -21.80 -3.47
CA ALA A 107 30.30 -21.04 -4.30
C ALA A 107 30.29 -19.55 -3.93
N SER A 108 30.33 -19.21 -2.64
CA SER A 108 30.28 -17.82 -2.17
C SER A 108 31.64 -17.11 -2.16
N ALA A 109 32.75 -17.86 -2.15
CA ALA A 109 34.09 -17.27 -2.06
C ALA A 109 34.39 -16.33 -3.25
N PRO A 110 34.80 -15.08 -3.02
CA PRO A 110 35.01 -14.10 -4.10
C PRO A 110 36.25 -14.43 -4.96
N PHE A 111 36.36 -13.75 -6.11
CA PHE A 111 37.55 -13.77 -6.97
C PHE A 111 38.20 -12.40 -7.04
N ALA A 112 39.53 -12.35 -6.91
CA ALA A 112 40.31 -11.16 -7.22
C ALA A 112 40.54 -11.10 -8.73
N LEU A 113 39.83 -10.20 -9.42
CA LEU A 113 39.83 -10.15 -10.89
C LEU A 113 41.17 -9.76 -11.52
N ASP A 114 42.10 -9.22 -10.72
CA ASP A 114 43.46 -8.86 -11.13
C ASP A 114 44.45 -10.03 -11.14
N ARG A 115 44.00 -11.25 -10.79
CA ARG A 115 44.88 -12.43 -10.67
C ARG A 115 44.22 -13.67 -11.27
N ALA A 116 44.84 -14.21 -12.33
CA ALA A 116 44.46 -15.51 -12.88
C ALA A 116 44.97 -16.66 -11.99
N PRO A 117 44.30 -17.83 -11.96
CA PRO A 117 43.05 -18.14 -12.67
C PRO A 117 41.80 -17.58 -11.99
N LEU A 118 40.80 -17.18 -12.79
CA LEU A 118 39.47 -16.74 -12.30
C LEU A 118 38.47 -17.91 -12.24
N TRP A 119 38.96 -19.09 -11.92
CA TRP A 119 38.19 -20.31 -11.70
C TRP A 119 38.87 -21.20 -10.65
N ARG A 120 38.09 -22.10 -10.04
CA ARG A 120 38.52 -23.10 -9.04
C ARG A 120 37.85 -24.43 -9.32
N ALA A 121 38.55 -25.53 -9.06
CA ALA A 121 37.99 -26.88 -9.11
C ALA A 121 38.31 -27.65 -7.83
N ARG A 122 37.31 -28.36 -7.30
CA ARG A 122 37.44 -29.21 -6.12
C ARG A 122 36.73 -30.54 -6.34
N LEU A 123 37.43 -31.63 -6.09
CA LEU A 123 36.92 -33.00 -6.17
C LEU A 123 36.66 -33.52 -4.76
N VAL A 124 35.41 -33.89 -4.47
CA VAL A 124 35.01 -34.37 -3.15
C VAL A 124 34.60 -35.84 -3.21
N HIS A 125 35.16 -36.66 -2.32
CA HIS A 125 34.82 -38.06 -2.13
C HIS A 125 33.82 -38.22 -0.99
N LEU A 126 32.63 -38.78 -1.26
CA LEU A 126 31.57 -38.95 -0.28
C LEU A 126 31.48 -40.38 0.30
N GLY A 127 32.27 -41.33 -0.22
CA GLY A 127 32.25 -42.74 0.19
C GLY A 127 31.34 -43.62 -0.67
N PRO A 128 31.04 -44.87 -0.25
CA PRO A 128 30.30 -45.83 -1.07
C PRO A 128 28.88 -45.34 -1.38
N GLY A 129 28.50 -45.39 -2.67
CA GLY A 129 27.24 -44.82 -3.16
C GLY A 129 25.99 -45.43 -2.53
N GLY A 130 25.29 -44.66 -1.70
CA GLY A 130 23.95 -44.99 -1.24
C GLY A 130 22.93 -44.67 -2.33
N THR A 131 22.17 -45.67 -2.78
CA THR A 131 20.99 -45.51 -3.63
C THR A 131 19.90 -44.76 -2.87
N ASP A 132 20.00 -43.44 -2.76
CA ASP A 132 18.92 -42.54 -2.35
C ASP A 132 19.31 -41.12 -2.73
N ALA A 133 18.91 -40.72 -3.95
CA ALA A 133 18.78 -39.31 -4.32
C ALA A 133 17.53 -38.74 -3.60
N PRO A 134 17.61 -37.59 -2.93
CA PRO A 134 16.42 -36.95 -2.38
C PRO A 134 15.65 -36.28 -3.51
N GLY A 135 14.58 -36.94 -3.99
CA GLY A 135 13.59 -36.35 -4.89
C GLY A 135 13.18 -37.27 -6.05
N GLY A 136 12.16 -38.10 -5.82
CA GLY A 136 11.49 -38.90 -6.86
C GLY A 136 11.05 -40.27 -6.35
N GLU A 137 9.85 -40.36 -5.80
CA GLU A 137 9.18 -41.64 -5.62
C GLU A 137 8.86 -42.24 -7.00
N GLY A 138 9.43 -43.42 -7.30
CA GLY A 138 8.86 -44.33 -8.30
C GLY A 138 9.75 -44.69 -9.49
N ALA A 139 10.63 -45.67 -9.31
CA ALA A 139 10.72 -46.85 -10.20
C ALA A 139 11.72 -47.89 -9.62
N PRO A 140 11.30 -49.12 -9.31
CA PRO A 140 12.21 -50.19 -8.94
C PRO A 140 12.68 -50.96 -10.18
N GLY A 141 13.99 -51.14 -10.34
CA GLY A 141 14.52 -52.20 -11.21
C GLY A 141 15.78 -51.84 -11.99
N GLY A 142 16.93 -52.26 -11.47
CA GLY A 142 18.18 -52.29 -12.21
C GLY A 142 19.38 -52.56 -11.30
N GLY A 143 19.62 -53.83 -10.95
CA GLY A 143 20.80 -54.23 -10.20
C GLY A 143 22.09 -53.88 -10.98
N GLY A 144 22.90 -52.99 -10.41
CA GLY A 144 24.24 -52.63 -10.88
C GLY A 144 25.14 -52.37 -9.68
N ALA A 145 26.23 -53.14 -9.59
CA ALA A 145 27.36 -53.16 -8.66
C ALA A 145 27.36 -52.21 -7.44
N ALA A 146 27.43 -52.81 -6.25
CA ALA A 146 27.59 -52.18 -4.93
C ALA A 146 29.03 -51.74 -4.60
N ASP A 147 29.81 -51.28 -5.59
CA ASP A 147 31.27 -51.06 -5.44
C ASP A 147 31.79 -49.73 -6.02
N ASP A 148 30.92 -48.79 -6.39
CA ASP A 148 31.36 -47.48 -6.90
C ASP A 148 31.25 -46.39 -5.81
N ASP A 149 32.41 -45.87 -5.41
CA ASP A 149 32.53 -44.66 -4.58
C ASP A 149 31.83 -43.45 -5.24
N GLU A 150 31.14 -42.65 -4.44
CA GLU A 150 30.47 -41.42 -4.85
C GLU A 150 31.45 -40.24 -4.85
N TRP A 151 31.66 -39.66 -6.02
CA TRP A 151 32.50 -38.47 -6.21
C TRP A 151 31.68 -37.31 -6.81
N ARG A 152 32.04 -36.08 -6.42
CA ARG A 152 31.46 -34.83 -6.93
C ARG A 152 32.57 -33.85 -7.33
N LEU A 153 32.45 -33.30 -8.54
CA LEU A 153 33.31 -32.21 -9.01
C LEU A 153 32.60 -30.87 -8.85
N LEU A 154 33.15 -30.01 -8.02
CA LEU A 154 32.81 -28.60 -7.92
C LEU A 154 33.67 -27.84 -8.92
N PHE A 155 33.05 -27.08 -9.82
CA PHE A 155 33.73 -26.17 -10.72
C PHE A 155 33.09 -24.78 -10.61
N ILE A 156 33.88 -23.81 -10.17
CA ILE A 156 33.42 -22.44 -9.94
C ILE A 156 34.26 -21.52 -10.82
N ALA A 157 33.62 -20.68 -11.64
CA ALA A 157 34.30 -19.68 -12.45
C ALA A 157 33.61 -18.32 -12.33
N HIS A 158 34.40 -17.25 -12.42
CA HIS A 158 33.84 -15.91 -12.43
C HIS A 158 33.21 -15.62 -13.81
N HIS A 159 32.03 -14.99 -13.81
CA HIS A 159 31.21 -14.75 -15.00
C HIS A 159 31.88 -13.84 -16.04
N THR A 160 33.00 -13.18 -15.72
CA THR A 160 33.80 -12.41 -16.68
C THR A 160 34.56 -13.28 -17.70
N ILE A 161 34.83 -14.55 -17.38
CA ILE A 161 35.55 -15.47 -18.27
C ILE A 161 34.70 -16.67 -18.71
N TYR A 162 33.46 -16.75 -18.24
CA TYR A 162 32.65 -17.95 -18.29
C TYR A 162 31.16 -17.61 -18.34
N ASP A 163 30.37 -18.43 -19.01
CA ASP A 163 28.91 -18.36 -19.06
C ASP A 163 28.27 -19.76 -19.02
N ALA A 164 26.94 -19.84 -18.96
CA ALA A 164 26.23 -21.13 -18.89
C ALA A 164 26.52 -22.04 -20.10
N TRP A 165 26.70 -21.46 -21.30
CA TRP A 165 27.07 -22.22 -22.50
C TRP A 165 28.51 -22.78 -22.40
N SER A 166 29.43 -22.00 -21.82
CA SER A 166 30.79 -22.43 -21.52
C SER A 166 30.83 -23.63 -20.59
N ALA A 167 29.84 -23.77 -19.68
CA ALA A 167 29.72 -24.94 -18.81
C ALA A 167 29.45 -26.23 -19.57
N GLN A 168 28.64 -26.17 -20.63
CA GLN A 168 28.41 -27.32 -21.50
C GLN A 168 29.68 -27.70 -22.26
N ILE A 169 30.34 -26.72 -22.89
CA ILE A 169 31.60 -26.93 -23.63
C ILE A 169 32.65 -27.55 -22.71
N LEU A 170 32.84 -26.97 -21.51
CA LEU A 170 33.83 -27.46 -20.55
C LEU A 170 33.54 -28.90 -20.14
N SER A 171 32.28 -29.26 -19.88
CA SER A 171 31.90 -30.62 -19.50
C SER A 171 32.14 -31.64 -20.62
N GLU A 172 31.75 -31.30 -21.85
CA GLU A 172 31.94 -32.16 -23.03
C GLU A 172 33.42 -32.36 -23.38
N GLU A 173 34.19 -31.26 -23.43
CA GLU A 173 35.62 -31.33 -23.72
C GLU A 173 36.41 -32.02 -22.60
N LEU A 174 36.05 -31.80 -21.32
CA LEU A 174 36.67 -32.49 -20.19
C LEU A 174 36.46 -34.01 -20.27
N ALA A 175 35.26 -34.45 -20.60
CA ALA A 175 34.94 -35.87 -20.76
C ALA A 175 35.73 -36.52 -21.91
N GLU A 176 35.83 -35.85 -23.05
CA GLU A 176 36.61 -36.33 -24.20
C GLU A 176 38.11 -36.35 -23.91
N ILE A 177 38.66 -35.31 -23.27
CA ILE A 177 40.08 -35.27 -22.91
C ILE A 177 40.40 -36.40 -21.93
N CYS A 178 39.57 -36.61 -20.90
CA CYS A 178 39.79 -37.68 -19.94
C CYS A 178 39.74 -39.06 -20.61
N THR A 179 38.75 -39.29 -21.47
CA THR A 179 38.65 -40.53 -22.26
C THR A 179 39.89 -40.74 -23.12
N ALA A 180 40.34 -39.70 -23.83
CA ALA A 180 41.51 -39.77 -24.69
C ALA A 180 42.80 -40.08 -23.91
N LEU A 181 43.00 -39.44 -22.75
CA LEU A 181 44.15 -39.68 -21.88
C LEU A 181 44.17 -41.11 -21.33
N ARG A 182 43.01 -41.69 -20.99
CA ARG A 182 42.89 -43.09 -20.56
C ARG A 182 43.24 -44.07 -21.66
N GLU A 183 42.81 -43.78 -22.87
CA GLU A 183 43.05 -44.62 -24.04
C GLU A 183 44.44 -44.41 -24.66
N GLY A 184 45.24 -43.46 -24.14
CA GLY A 184 46.57 -43.14 -24.67
C GLY A 184 46.54 -42.52 -26.07
N ARG A 185 45.43 -41.87 -26.44
CA ARG A 185 45.22 -41.20 -27.74
C ARG A 185 45.16 -39.68 -27.58
N PRO A 186 45.41 -38.89 -28.64
CA PRO A 186 45.13 -37.46 -28.61
C PRO A 186 43.61 -37.20 -28.50
N PRO A 187 43.18 -36.14 -27.78
CA PRO A 187 41.78 -35.70 -27.75
C PRO A 187 41.29 -35.30 -29.15
N ARG A 188 40.04 -35.65 -29.48
CA ARG A 188 39.39 -35.30 -30.74
C ARG A 188 38.45 -34.11 -30.53
N LEU A 189 39.05 -32.92 -30.44
CA LEU A 189 38.31 -31.67 -30.28
C LEU A 189 38.38 -30.84 -31.57
N PRO A 190 37.33 -30.06 -31.90
CA PRO A 190 37.38 -29.12 -33.04
C PRO A 190 38.56 -28.15 -32.91
N GLU A 191 39.15 -27.73 -34.03
CA GLU A 191 40.14 -26.65 -34.00
C GLU A 191 39.45 -25.31 -33.68
N LEU A 192 40.05 -24.51 -32.80
CA LEU A 192 39.57 -23.17 -32.47
C LEU A 192 40.21 -22.18 -33.45
N ALA A 193 39.46 -21.77 -34.47
CA ALA A 193 39.94 -20.83 -35.49
C ALA A 193 40.17 -19.41 -34.94
N ILE A 194 39.53 -19.08 -33.82
CA ILE A 194 39.61 -17.82 -33.09
C ILE A 194 39.60 -18.11 -31.59
N GLN A 195 40.02 -17.13 -30.79
CA GLN A 195 39.91 -17.12 -29.33
C GLN A 195 38.98 -16.00 -28.87
N TYR A 196 38.63 -16.00 -27.57
CA TYR A 196 37.74 -14.98 -27.01
C TYR A 196 38.30 -13.54 -27.17
N ALA A 197 39.62 -13.37 -27.12
CA ALA A 197 40.25 -12.06 -27.37
C ALA A 197 39.99 -11.52 -28.79
N ASP A 198 39.92 -12.39 -29.80
CA ASP A 198 39.57 -11.98 -31.17
C ASP A 198 38.12 -11.48 -31.24
N TYR A 199 37.21 -12.13 -30.51
CA TYR A 199 35.81 -11.69 -30.40
C TYR A 199 35.70 -10.31 -29.74
N THR A 200 36.48 -10.02 -28.68
CA THR A 200 36.38 -8.71 -28.03
C THR A 200 36.91 -7.58 -28.91
N ILE A 201 37.94 -7.83 -29.71
CA ILE A 201 38.42 -6.89 -30.74
C ILE A 201 37.31 -6.66 -31.78
N TRP A 202 36.75 -7.73 -32.34
CA TRP A 202 35.67 -7.66 -33.32
C TRP A 202 34.45 -6.89 -32.80
N GLN A 203 34.00 -7.17 -31.57
CA GLN A 203 32.86 -6.51 -30.94
C GLN A 203 33.11 -5.00 -30.80
N ARG A 204 34.33 -4.60 -30.40
CA ARG A 204 34.70 -3.19 -30.23
C ARG A 204 34.72 -2.43 -31.55
N ASP A 205 35.23 -3.04 -32.61
CA ASP A 205 35.26 -2.41 -33.93
C ASP A 205 33.85 -2.29 -34.51
N ARG A 206 33.03 -3.36 -34.40
CA ARG A 206 31.68 -3.41 -34.98
C ARG A 206 30.71 -2.42 -34.32
N LEU A 207 30.82 -2.19 -33.02
CA LEU A 207 29.95 -1.26 -32.28
C LEU A 207 30.38 0.22 -32.40
N THR A 208 31.22 0.55 -33.40
CA THR A 208 31.55 1.94 -33.77
C THR A 208 30.95 2.28 -35.15
N GLY A 209 29.75 2.87 -35.22
CA GLY A 209 29.16 3.25 -36.51
C GLY A 209 27.65 3.52 -36.54
N GLY A 210 27.09 3.63 -37.76
CA GLY A 210 25.68 4.01 -38.00
C GLY A 210 24.64 2.90 -37.78
N ALA A 211 25.03 1.62 -37.81
CA ALA A 211 24.13 0.48 -37.53
C ALA A 211 23.66 0.49 -36.06
N LEU A 212 24.58 0.76 -35.13
CA LEU A 212 24.28 0.93 -33.70
C LEU A 212 23.23 2.01 -33.43
N LYS A 213 23.14 3.04 -34.28
CA LYS A 213 22.15 4.10 -34.11
C LYS A 213 20.72 3.60 -34.33
N ALA A 214 20.49 2.77 -35.35
CA ALA A 214 19.16 2.25 -35.65
C ALA A 214 18.66 1.34 -34.51
N ASP A 215 19.53 0.47 -34.00
CA ASP A 215 19.19 -0.42 -32.88
C ASP A 215 18.93 0.36 -31.58
N LEU A 216 19.74 1.40 -31.31
CA LEU A 216 19.52 2.29 -30.17
C LEU A 216 18.22 3.10 -30.27
N ASP A 217 17.85 3.53 -31.48
CA ASP A 217 16.59 4.23 -31.72
C ASP A 217 15.39 3.29 -31.49
N TYR A 218 15.47 2.03 -31.92
CA TYR A 218 14.48 0.99 -31.60
C TYR A 218 14.30 0.80 -30.08
N TRP A 219 15.39 0.60 -29.35
CA TRP A 219 15.32 0.39 -27.90
C TRP A 219 14.79 1.62 -27.16
N ARG A 220 15.12 2.82 -27.63
CA ARG A 220 14.57 4.07 -27.08
C ARG A 220 13.06 4.17 -27.27
N GLU A 221 12.55 3.80 -28.43
CA GLU A 221 11.11 3.78 -28.69
C GLU A 221 10.40 2.71 -27.84
N LYS A 222 10.91 1.48 -27.85
CA LYS A 222 10.27 0.33 -27.17
C LYS A 222 10.23 0.48 -25.65
N LEU A 223 11.26 1.04 -25.04
CA LEU A 223 11.34 1.23 -23.59
C LEU A 223 10.83 2.62 -23.14
N ALA A 224 10.34 3.45 -24.07
CA ALA A 224 9.80 4.76 -23.72
C ALA A 224 8.62 4.63 -22.75
N GLY A 225 8.73 5.31 -21.60
CA GLY A 225 7.68 5.33 -20.57
C GLY A 225 7.49 4.00 -19.83
N SER A 226 8.35 3.00 -20.03
CA SER A 226 8.30 1.77 -19.23
C SER A 226 8.64 2.09 -17.78
N VAL A 227 7.85 1.56 -16.85
CA VAL A 227 8.18 1.62 -15.42
C VAL A 227 8.61 0.23 -14.98
N PRO A 228 9.66 0.13 -14.17
CA PRO A 228 10.12 -1.17 -13.72
C PRO A 228 9.06 -1.88 -12.84
N VAL A 229 9.02 -3.22 -12.89
CA VAL A 229 8.01 -4.03 -12.20
C VAL A 229 8.27 -4.02 -10.70
N GLU A 230 7.25 -3.71 -9.90
CA GLU A 230 7.32 -3.76 -8.43
C GLU A 230 6.39 -4.84 -7.90
N LEU A 231 6.99 -5.97 -7.52
CA LEU A 231 6.27 -7.02 -6.81
C LEU A 231 5.96 -6.58 -5.37
N PRO A 232 4.81 -7.02 -4.81
CA PRO A 232 4.55 -6.84 -3.39
C PRO A 232 5.65 -7.53 -2.57
N ALA A 233 6.49 -6.73 -1.93
CA ALA A 233 7.55 -7.20 -1.05
C ALA A 233 7.05 -7.37 0.39
N ASP A 234 7.67 -8.30 1.11
CA ASP A 234 7.42 -8.56 2.54
C ASP A 234 8.10 -7.51 3.41
N ARG A 235 9.21 -6.92 2.91
CA ARG A 235 10.02 -5.92 3.60
C ARG A 235 10.11 -4.63 2.78
N PRO A 236 10.27 -3.47 3.45
CA PRO A 236 10.52 -2.21 2.73
C PRO A 236 11.84 -2.32 1.96
N ARG A 237 11.86 -1.77 0.74
CA ARG A 237 13.08 -1.73 -0.08
C ARG A 237 14.18 -0.94 0.64
N PRO A 238 15.40 -1.48 0.78
CA PRO A 238 16.55 -0.73 1.28
C PRO A 238 16.94 0.42 0.34
N ALA A 239 17.59 1.45 0.89
CA ALA A 239 18.08 2.58 0.10
C ALA A 239 19.20 2.22 -0.89
N GLU A 240 19.95 1.15 -0.60
CA GLU A 240 21.02 0.61 -1.44
C GLU A 240 20.78 -0.88 -1.68
N PHE A 241 21.13 -1.37 -2.86
CA PHE A 241 20.94 -2.77 -3.21
C PHE A 241 21.95 -3.68 -2.47
N GLY A 242 21.47 -4.53 -1.55
CA GLY A 242 22.31 -5.33 -0.64
C GLY A 242 22.89 -6.62 -1.23
N TYR A 243 22.39 -7.08 -2.38
CA TYR A 243 22.76 -8.34 -3.05
C TYR A 243 22.56 -9.62 -2.23
N ALA A 244 22.06 -9.56 -0.99
CA ALA A 244 21.73 -10.75 -0.21
C ALA A 244 20.61 -11.52 -0.89
N GLY A 245 20.79 -12.83 -1.07
CA GLY A 245 19.85 -13.63 -1.82
C GLY A 245 19.81 -15.10 -1.44
N ALA A 246 18.73 -15.74 -1.85
CA ALA A 246 18.48 -17.15 -1.66
C ALA A 246 17.83 -17.77 -2.90
N THR A 247 17.72 -19.10 -2.92
CA THR A 247 17.20 -19.84 -4.05
C THR A 247 16.14 -20.85 -3.59
N VAL A 248 15.00 -20.87 -4.29
CA VAL A 248 13.95 -21.88 -4.09
C VAL A 248 13.79 -22.72 -5.35
N GLY A 249 14.07 -24.01 -5.24
CA GLY A 249 13.82 -24.98 -6.32
C GLY A 249 12.36 -25.41 -6.40
N PHE A 250 11.92 -25.77 -7.61
CA PHE A 250 10.60 -26.33 -7.87
C PHE A 250 10.63 -27.37 -9.01
N SER A 251 9.71 -28.31 -8.96
CA SER A 251 9.41 -29.25 -10.05
C SER A 251 8.12 -28.83 -10.76
N VAL A 252 8.05 -29.11 -12.06
CA VAL A 252 6.85 -28.92 -12.85
C VAL A 252 6.12 -30.27 -12.96
N PRO A 253 4.77 -30.31 -12.89
CA PRO A 253 4.02 -31.55 -13.01
C PRO A 253 4.35 -32.36 -14.29
N ASP A 254 4.19 -33.67 -14.19
CA ASP A 254 4.44 -34.58 -15.32
C ASP A 254 3.51 -34.27 -16.50
N GLY A 255 4.09 -34.26 -17.71
CA GLY A 255 3.36 -33.98 -18.95
C GLY A 255 3.18 -32.50 -19.29
N THR A 256 3.40 -31.57 -18.36
CA THR A 256 3.35 -30.12 -18.62
C THR A 256 4.38 -29.72 -19.67
N ALA A 257 5.60 -30.25 -19.58
CA ALA A 257 6.67 -29.97 -20.55
C ALA A 257 6.26 -30.32 -22.00
N GLY A 258 5.60 -31.49 -22.18
CA GLY A 258 5.06 -31.91 -23.46
C GLY A 258 3.95 -30.98 -23.97
N ARG A 259 3.04 -30.55 -23.08
CA ARG A 259 1.96 -29.61 -23.42
C ARG A 259 2.48 -28.22 -23.80
N VAL A 260 3.52 -27.73 -23.12
CA VAL A 260 4.23 -26.49 -23.48
C VAL A 260 4.84 -26.62 -24.88
N ALA A 261 5.58 -27.71 -25.14
CA ALA A 261 6.18 -27.96 -26.45
C ALA A 261 5.12 -28.08 -27.56
N ASP A 262 3.99 -28.70 -27.27
CA ASP A 262 2.90 -28.85 -28.23
C ASP A 262 2.17 -27.54 -28.51
N LEU A 263 1.93 -26.71 -27.48
CA LEU A 263 1.37 -25.37 -27.69
C LEU A 263 2.31 -24.54 -28.55
N ALA A 264 3.60 -24.49 -28.17
CA ALA A 264 4.62 -23.76 -28.91
C ALA A 264 4.66 -24.17 -30.39
N ARG A 265 4.60 -25.47 -30.68
CA ARG A 265 4.54 -26.00 -32.04
C ARG A 265 3.30 -25.56 -32.81
N ARG A 266 2.12 -25.55 -32.16
CA ARG A 266 0.85 -25.16 -32.80
C ARG A 266 0.78 -23.67 -33.14
N THR A 267 1.37 -22.82 -32.31
CA THR A 267 1.40 -21.36 -32.49
C THR A 267 2.66 -20.89 -33.23
N GLY A 268 3.55 -21.81 -33.62
CA GLY A 268 4.83 -21.48 -34.25
C GLY A 268 5.74 -20.64 -33.36
N THR A 269 5.63 -20.77 -32.04
CA THR A 269 6.47 -20.11 -31.03
C THR A 269 7.44 -21.12 -30.40
N THR A 270 8.22 -20.68 -29.41
CA THR A 270 9.14 -21.53 -28.65
C THR A 270 8.58 -21.82 -27.25
N PRO A 271 9.02 -22.90 -26.57
CA PRO A 271 8.72 -23.12 -25.16
C PRO A 271 9.05 -21.91 -24.28
N PHE A 272 10.16 -21.22 -24.57
CA PHE A 272 10.56 -19.98 -23.91
C PHE A 272 9.46 -18.91 -23.98
N MET A 273 8.92 -18.66 -25.18
CA MET A 273 7.86 -17.66 -25.37
C MET A 273 6.59 -18.02 -24.60
N VAL A 274 6.22 -19.31 -24.54
CA VAL A 274 5.05 -19.78 -23.76
C VAL A 274 5.25 -19.53 -22.27
N LEU A 275 6.41 -19.91 -21.72
CA LEU A 275 6.73 -19.73 -20.31
C LEU A 275 6.87 -18.25 -19.93
N LEU A 276 7.52 -17.44 -20.78
CA LEU A 276 7.62 -15.99 -20.60
C LEU A 276 6.23 -15.32 -20.63
N THR A 277 5.31 -15.79 -21.48
CA THR A 277 3.93 -15.29 -21.53
C THR A 277 3.21 -15.58 -20.21
N ALA A 278 3.30 -16.82 -19.71
CA ALA A 278 2.69 -17.20 -18.43
C ALA A 278 3.29 -16.41 -17.26
N PHE A 279 4.61 -16.21 -17.24
CA PHE A 279 5.26 -15.43 -16.20
C PHE A 279 4.88 -13.95 -16.27
N SER A 280 4.85 -13.36 -17.46
CA SER A 280 4.42 -11.96 -17.66
C SER A 280 2.97 -11.74 -17.25
N ALA A 281 2.08 -12.70 -17.57
CA ALA A 281 0.68 -12.69 -17.15
C ALA A 281 0.55 -12.75 -15.62
N LEU A 282 1.34 -13.58 -14.95
CA LEU A 282 1.39 -13.64 -13.49
C LEU A 282 1.84 -12.31 -12.88
N LEU A 283 2.96 -11.74 -13.36
CA LEU A 283 3.49 -10.46 -12.89
C LEU A 283 2.46 -9.34 -13.07
N ALA A 284 1.77 -9.31 -14.20
CA ALA A 284 0.73 -8.33 -14.47
C ALA A 284 -0.43 -8.42 -13.47
N ARG A 285 -0.87 -9.64 -13.16
CA ARG A 285 -1.95 -9.88 -12.20
C ARG A 285 -1.54 -9.60 -10.74
N TRP A 286 -0.29 -9.88 -10.38
CA TRP A 286 0.26 -9.60 -9.04
C TRP A 286 0.50 -8.11 -8.78
N THR A 287 0.86 -7.35 -9.82
CA THR A 287 1.14 -5.91 -9.70
C THR A 287 -0.05 -5.03 -10.08
N GLY A 288 -1.09 -5.59 -10.69
CA GLY A 288 -2.21 -4.83 -11.25
C GLY A 288 -1.83 -4.00 -12.49
N ARG A 289 -0.67 -4.27 -13.10
CA ARG A 289 -0.14 -3.53 -14.26
C ARG A 289 -0.22 -4.38 -15.52
N SER A 290 -0.66 -3.81 -16.62
CA SER A 290 -0.68 -4.53 -17.91
C SER A 290 0.64 -4.45 -18.69
N ASP A 291 1.55 -3.56 -18.31
CA ASP A 291 2.84 -3.34 -18.97
C ASP A 291 3.97 -3.78 -18.02
N VAL A 292 4.68 -4.84 -18.41
CA VAL A 292 5.72 -5.48 -17.60
C VAL A 292 7.03 -5.58 -18.38
N VAL A 293 8.15 -5.32 -17.71
CA VAL A 293 9.49 -5.45 -18.28
C VAL A 293 10.24 -6.56 -17.55
N VAL A 294 10.70 -7.56 -18.30
CA VAL A 294 11.44 -8.71 -17.79
C VAL A 294 12.82 -8.75 -18.44
N GLY A 295 13.87 -8.82 -17.64
CA GLY A 295 15.23 -9.02 -18.17
C GLY A 295 15.45 -10.48 -18.54
N SER A 296 15.86 -10.74 -19.78
CA SER A 296 16.16 -12.09 -20.23
C SER A 296 17.56 -12.18 -20.85
N PRO A 297 18.40 -13.13 -20.41
CA PRO A 297 19.71 -13.32 -21.02
C PRO A 297 19.60 -13.97 -22.39
N VAL A 298 20.46 -13.54 -23.32
CA VAL A 298 20.69 -14.20 -24.60
C VAL A 298 22.12 -14.67 -24.69
N ALA A 299 22.36 -15.79 -25.40
CA ALA A 299 23.66 -16.43 -25.47
C ALA A 299 24.75 -15.56 -26.14
N GLY A 300 24.37 -14.67 -27.06
CA GLY A 300 25.33 -13.78 -27.76
C GLY A 300 26.28 -14.51 -28.73
N ARG A 301 25.90 -15.71 -29.20
CA ARG A 301 26.72 -16.58 -30.07
C ARG A 301 26.07 -16.77 -31.45
N GLU A 302 25.97 -15.69 -32.21
CA GLU A 302 25.31 -15.71 -33.54
C GLU A 302 26.18 -16.34 -34.63
N LEU A 303 27.51 -16.30 -34.47
CA LEU A 303 28.46 -16.85 -35.42
C LEU A 303 28.84 -18.30 -35.04
N PRO A 304 28.86 -19.25 -35.99
CA PRO A 304 29.22 -20.64 -35.71
C PRO A 304 30.57 -20.82 -35.01
N GLU A 305 31.54 -19.96 -35.31
CA GLU A 305 32.89 -19.96 -34.74
C GLU A 305 32.88 -19.71 -33.22
N LEU A 306 31.84 -19.07 -32.68
CA LEU A 306 31.70 -18.78 -31.26
C LEU A 306 31.19 -19.99 -30.46
N ASN A 307 30.56 -20.98 -31.10
CA ASN A 307 29.87 -22.08 -30.40
C ASN A 307 30.80 -23.02 -29.63
N SER A 308 32.09 -23.04 -29.97
CA SER A 308 33.11 -23.87 -29.30
C SER A 308 34.01 -23.10 -28.33
N LEU A 309 33.75 -21.80 -28.12
CA LEU A 309 34.59 -20.96 -27.26
C LEU A 309 34.08 -20.93 -25.82
N ILE A 310 34.98 -21.07 -24.85
CA ILE A 310 34.71 -20.62 -23.49
C ILE A 310 34.80 -19.08 -23.49
N GLY A 311 33.95 -18.41 -22.70
CA GLY A 311 33.99 -16.95 -22.56
C GLY A 311 32.69 -16.35 -22.05
N MET A 312 32.68 -15.02 -21.89
CA MET A 312 31.48 -14.28 -21.48
C MET A 312 30.79 -13.65 -22.70
N PHE A 313 29.77 -14.32 -23.24
CA PHE A 313 29.03 -13.83 -24.41
C PHE A 313 27.65 -13.28 -24.08
N VAL A 314 27.13 -13.58 -22.87
CA VAL A 314 25.77 -13.26 -22.48
C VAL A 314 25.49 -11.76 -22.53
N ASN A 315 24.40 -11.39 -23.21
CA ASN A 315 23.81 -10.05 -23.13
C ASN A 315 22.43 -10.14 -22.46
N ILE A 316 21.93 -9.03 -21.92
CA ILE A 316 20.59 -8.96 -21.30
C ILE A 316 19.66 -8.11 -22.16
N LEU A 317 18.51 -8.68 -22.53
CA LEU A 317 17.45 -7.99 -23.25
C LEU A 317 16.31 -7.63 -22.29
N PRO A 318 15.94 -6.34 -22.15
CA PRO A 318 14.74 -5.94 -21.42
C PRO A 318 13.49 -6.17 -22.30
N LEU A 319 12.79 -7.27 -22.07
CA LEU A 319 11.59 -7.65 -22.81
C LEU A 319 10.36 -6.98 -22.20
N ARG A 320 9.80 -5.99 -22.91
CA ARG A 320 8.57 -5.29 -22.53
C ARG A 320 7.36 -6.00 -23.12
N VAL A 321 6.48 -6.50 -22.26
CA VAL A 321 5.27 -7.23 -22.64
C VAL A 321 4.03 -6.40 -22.30
N ASP A 322 3.21 -6.14 -23.32
CA ASP A 322 1.96 -5.38 -23.19
C ASP A 322 0.73 -6.31 -23.19
N LEU A 323 0.08 -6.37 -22.03
CA LEU A 323 -1.15 -7.11 -21.76
C LEU A 323 -2.36 -6.19 -21.64
N ALA A 324 -2.28 -4.96 -22.16
CA ALA A 324 -3.41 -4.04 -22.18
C ALA A 324 -4.57 -4.62 -23.00
N GLY A 325 -5.79 -4.35 -22.53
CA GLY A 325 -7.03 -4.84 -23.13
C GLY A 325 -7.48 -6.23 -22.67
N ASP A 326 -6.79 -6.83 -21.69
CA ASP A 326 -7.09 -8.17 -21.16
C ASP A 326 -7.16 -9.25 -22.26
N PRO A 327 -6.05 -9.44 -23.02
CA PRO A 327 -6.04 -10.37 -24.14
C PRO A 327 -6.25 -11.82 -23.69
N ALA A 328 -6.72 -12.66 -24.61
CA ALA A 328 -6.63 -14.12 -24.43
C ALA A 328 -5.15 -14.54 -24.29
N PHE A 329 -4.88 -15.65 -23.60
CA PHE A 329 -3.51 -16.13 -23.44
C PHE A 329 -2.80 -16.37 -24.78
N GLY A 330 -3.52 -16.92 -25.78
CA GLY A 330 -3.00 -17.09 -27.14
C GLY A 330 -2.63 -15.77 -27.82
N GLU A 331 -3.42 -14.71 -27.63
CA GLU A 331 -3.11 -13.38 -28.16
C GLU A 331 -1.91 -12.75 -27.46
N ALA A 332 -1.81 -12.93 -26.13
CA ALA A 332 -0.65 -12.49 -25.36
C ALA A 332 0.63 -13.20 -25.83
N LEU A 333 0.54 -14.50 -26.14
CA LEU A 333 1.65 -15.28 -26.69
C LEU A 333 2.13 -14.76 -28.05
N GLU A 334 1.21 -14.36 -28.93
CA GLU A 334 1.58 -13.72 -30.21
C GLU A 334 2.25 -12.36 -30.01
N ARG A 335 1.81 -11.56 -29.03
CA ARG A 335 2.50 -10.31 -28.67
C ARG A 335 3.91 -10.57 -28.15
N VAL A 336 4.07 -11.55 -27.25
CA VAL A 336 5.38 -11.95 -26.72
C VAL A 336 6.29 -12.47 -27.84
N ARG A 337 5.76 -13.27 -28.77
CA ARG A 337 6.50 -13.71 -29.96
C ARG A 337 7.04 -12.51 -30.74
N ALA A 338 6.21 -11.51 -31.04
CA ALA A 338 6.65 -10.30 -31.74
C ALA A 338 7.74 -9.56 -30.96
N THR A 339 7.53 -9.31 -29.66
CA THR A 339 8.52 -8.65 -28.78
C THR A 339 9.85 -9.38 -28.78
N VAL A 340 9.84 -10.72 -28.64
CA VAL A 340 11.07 -11.52 -28.55
C VAL A 340 11.80 -11.52 -29.89
N MET A 341 11.10 -11.68 -31.02
CA MET A 341 11.73 -11.67 -32.35
C MET A 341 12.35 -10.30 -32.66
N GLU A 342 11.62 -9.21 -32.43
CA GLU A 342 12.15 -7.85 -32.62
C GLU A 342 13.34 -7.58 -31.69
N ALA A 343 13.28 -8.02 -30.42
CA ALA A 343 14.40 -7.87 -29.50
C ALA A 343 15.65 -8.64 -29.94
N LEU A 344 15.49 -9.82 -30.54
CA LEU A 344 16.60 -10.63 -31.07
C LEU A 344 17.25 -9.97 -32.30
N ASP A 345 16.48 -9.32 -33.16
CA ASP A 345 17.02 -8.56 -34.31
C ASP A 345 17.92 -7.38 -33.86
N HIS A 346 17.78 -6.94 -32.61
CA HIS A 346 18.53 -5.82 -32.02
C HIS A 346 19.41 -6.25 -30.81
N GLN A 347 19.72 -7.54 -30.67
CA GLN A 347 20.42 -8.09 -29.50
C GLN A 347 21.90 -7.73 -29.40
N GLU A 348 22.51 -7.22 -30.47
CA GLU A 348 23.91 -6.81 -30.51
C GLU A 348 24.22 -5.60 -29.61
N VAL A 349 23.20 -4.79 -29.27
CA VAL A 349 23.38 -3.61 -28.40
C VAL A 349 23.68 -4.05 -26.97
N PRO A 350 24.86 -3.74 -26.41
CA PRO A 350 25.18 -4.12 -25.05
C PRO A 350 24.23 -3.45 -24.04
N PHE A 351 23.80 -4.21 -23.03
CA PHE A 351 22.93 -3.68 -21.97
C PHE A 351 23.50 -2.41 -21.30
N ALA A 352 24.82 -2.35 -21.07
CA ALA A 352 25.47 -1.17 -20.50
C ALA A 352 25.26 0.09 -21.39
N THR A 353 25.40 -0.06 -22.70
CA THR A 353 25.17 1.00 -23.68
C THR A 353 23.71 1.45 -23.71
N LEU A 354 22.76 0.51 -23.52
CA LEU A 354 21.34 0.85 -23.37
C LEU A 354 21.10 1.73 -22.15
N VAL A 355 21.63 1.36 -20.99
CA VAL A 355 21.49 2.14 -19.75
C VAL A 355 22.11 3.53 -19.90
N GLU A 356 23.30 3.64 -20.49
CA GLU A 356 23.97 4.91 -20.75
C GLU A 356 23.19 5.82 -21.71
N THR A 357 22.55 5.23 -22.72
CA THR A 357 21.81 5.96 -23.75
C THR A 357 20.43 6.40 -23.27
N LEU A 358 19.71 5.52 -22.58
CA LEU A 358 18.35 5.78 -22.10
C LEU A 358 18.33 6.64 -20.85
N ARG A 359 19.41 6.60 -20.05
CA ARG A 359 19.55 7.34 -18.78
C ARG A 359 18.30 7.23 -17.90
N PRO A 360 17.86 6.00 -17.57
CA PRO A 360 16.72 5.83 -16.67
C PRO A 360 17.01 6.53 -15.32
N PRO A 361 15.97 6.92 -14.56
CA PRO A 361 16.15 7.45 -13.21
C PRO A 361 17.07 6.55 -12.40
N ARG A 362 18.11 7.15 -11.79
CA ARG A 362 19.07 6.40 -10.97
C ARG A 362 18.48 6.22 -9.58
N ASP A 363 18.29 4.96 -9.19
CA ASP A 363 17.89 4.53 -7.87
C ASP A 363 18.94 3.52 -7.36
N PRO A 364 19.75 3.86 -6.34
CA PRO A 364 20.77 2.95 -5.80
C PRO A 364 20.21 1.63 -5.24
N GLY A 365 18.92 1.59 -4.91
CA GLY A 365 18.22 0.39 -4.45
C GLY A 365 17.68 -0.50 -5.57
N ARG A 366 18.01 -0.22 -6.84
CA ARG A 366 17.46 -0.95 -8.00
C ARG A 366 18.46 -1.17 -9.13
N THR A 367 18.24 -2.28 -9.83
CA THR A 367 18.83 -2.51 -11.14
C THR A 367 18.20 -1.60 -12.20
N PRO A 368 18.99 -1.05 -13.15
CA PRO A 368 18.45 -0.25 -14.25
C PRO A 368 17.51 -1.05 -15.16
N LEU A 369 16.45 -0.41 -15.67
CA LEU A 369 15.49 -0.91 -16.68
C LEU A 369 14.58 -2.10 -16.26
N TYR A 370 15.05 -3.05 -15.46
CA TYR A 370 14.27 -4.22 -15.02
C TYR A 370 14.71 -4.67 -13.62
N GLN A 371 13.81 -5.31 -12.86
CA GLN A 371 14.10 -5.93 -11.54
C GLN A 371 13.75 -7.42 -11.50
N ILE A 372 13.02 -7.90 -12.50
CA ILE A 372 12.57 -9.28 -12.59
C ILE A 372 13.25 -9.94 -13.79
N GLY A 373 13.94 -11.05 -13.55
CA GLY A 373 14.60 -11.86 -14.56
C GLY A 373 13.77 -13.08 -14.97
N PHE A 374 13.91 -13.50 -16.22
CA PHE A 374 13.40 -14.77 -16.71
C PHE A 374 14.38 -15.43 -17.67
N ASN A 375 14.68 -16.71 -17.43
CA ASN A 375 15.58 -17.48 -18.26
C ASN A 375 15.08 -18.93 -18.46
N GLN A 376 15.34 -19.47 -19.65
CA GLN A 376 15.18 -20.90 -19.93
C GLN A 376 16.52 -21.51 -20.33
N LEU A 377 17.00 -22.47 -19.55
CA LEU A 377 18.25 -23.19 -19.80
C LEU A 377 18.01 -24.45 -20.64
N PRO A 378 18.96 -24.83 -21.53
CA PRO A 378 18.88 -26.05 -22.31
C PRO A 378 19.05 -27.33 -21.46
N ILE A 379 18.73 -28.47 -22.08
CA ILE A 379 18.36 -29.76 -21.46
C ILE A 379 19.50 -30.54 -20.78
N ASP A 380 20.78 -30.18 -20.97
CA ASP A 380 21.92 -31.04 -20.55
C ASP A 380 23.02 -30.29 -19.77
N ALA A 381 22.66 -29.36 -18.88
CA ALA A 381 23.59 -28.95 -17.84
C ALA A 381 23.75 -30.12 -16.86
N ARG A 382 24.70 -31.04 -17.11
CA ARG A 382 24.97 -32.28 -16.34
C ARG A 382 25.35 -32.08 -14.86
N GLY A 383 25.15 -30.88 -14.32
CA GLY A 383 25.47 -30.50 -12.96
C GLY A 383 24.40 -29.61 -12.33
N ARG A 384 24.31 -29.68 -10.99
CA ARG A 384 23.48 -28.82 -10.14
C ARG A 384 24.13 -27.44 -10.02
N GLN A 385 23.39 -26.37 -10.30
CA GLN A 385 23.81 -25.01 -9.95
C GLN A 385 23.77 -24.83 -8.43
N LEU A 386 24.84 -24.26 -7.86
CA LEU A 386 24.96 -24.00 -6.44
C LEU A 386 24.56 -22.56 -6.13
N ALA A 387 23.84 -22.37 -5.03
CA ALA A 387 23.50 -21.05 -4.54
C ALA A 387 24.76 -20.34 -4.01
N THR A 388 24.94 -19.08 -4.39
CA THR A 388 26.06 -18.23 -3.94
C THR A 388 25.72 -17.41 -2.70
N GLY A 389 24.48 -17.48 -2.22
CA GLY A 389 23.94 -16.63 -1.16
C GLY A 389 23.68 -15.18 -1.60
N THR A 390 23.61 -14.95 -2.91
CA THR A 390 23.41 -13.61 -3.49
C THR A 390 22.25 -13.59 -4.48
N ALA A 391 21.73 -12.40 -4.78
CA ALA A 391 20.76 -12.15 -5.83
C ALA A 391 21.16 -10.92 -6.64
N LYS A 392 21.09 -11.02 -7.98
CA LYS A 392 21.48 -9.92 -8.89
C LYS A 392 20.35 -8.94 -9.16
N THR A 393 19.12 -9.35 -8.88
CA THR A 393 17.88 -8.63 -9.13
C THR A 393 16.93 -8.90 -7.96
N ASP A 394 15.74 -8.29 -7.96
CA ASP A 394 14.74 -8.59 -6.93
C ASP A 394 14.33 -10.07 -6.96
N LEU A 395 14.10 -10.59 -8.17
CA LEU A 395 13.71 -11.98 -8.41
C LEU A 395 14.11 -12.41 -9.83
N THR A 396 14.62 -13.63 -10.01
CA THR A 396 14.87 -14.25 -11.32
C THR A 396 14.32 -15.67 -11.35
N LEU A 397 13.41 -15.94 -12.29
CA LEU A 397 12.86 -17.27 -12.54
C LEU A 397 13.70 -17.99 -13.61
N GLU A 398 14.28 -19.13 -13.24
CA GLU A 398 15.04 -19.99 -14.14
C GLU A 398 14.30 -21.32 -14.34
N VAL A 399 14.11 -21.72 -15.60
CA VAL A 399 13.45 -22.98 -15.97
C VAL A 399 14.41 -23.82 -16.81
N GLN A 400 14.49 -25.10 -16.50
CA GLN A 400 15.24 -26.11 -17.25
C GLN A 400 14.34 -27.29 -17.64
N SER A 401 14.68 -28.01 -18.70
CA SER A 401 13.87 -29.12 -19.21
C SER A 401 14.65 -30.43 -19.36
N PRO A 402 15.18 -31.02 -18.27
CA PRO A 402 16.00 -32.23 -18.33
C PRO A 402 15.17 -33.45 -18.78
N ASP A 403 15.72 -34.26 -19.69
CA ASP A 403 15.22 -35.61 -20.04
C ASP A 403 13.70 -35.74 -20.27
N GLY A 404 13.05 -34.71 -20.84
CA GLY A 404 11.61 -34.69 -21.12
C GLY A 404 10.72 -34.23 -19.96
N GLY A 405 11.28 -33.96 -18.80
CA GLY A 405 10.63 -33.27 -17.68
C GLY A 405 10.90 -31.75 -17.69
N MET A 406 10.40 -31.04 -16.68
CA MET A 406 10.67 -29.61 -16.48
C MET A 406 10.82 -29.31 -14.97
N SER A 407 11.80 -28.49 -14.63
CA SER A 407 12.07 -28.03 -13.27
C SER A 407 12.68 -26.64 -13.32
N GLY A 408 12.88 -26.02 -12.17
CA GLY A 408 13.50 -24.70 -12.14
C GLY A 408 13.82 -24.25 -10.73
N TRP A 409 14.29 -23.02 -10.64
CA TRP A 409 14.47 -22.33 -9.37
C TRP A 409 14.17 -20.85 -9.51
N VAL A 410 13.96 -20.21 -8.37
CA VAL A 410 13.86 -18.77 -8.26
C VAL A 410 15.00 -18.27 -7.39
N GLU A 411 15.89 -17.46 -7.96
CA GLU A 411 16.82 -16.63 -7.20
C GLU A 411 16.09 -15.34 -6.77
N TYR A 412 16.17 -14.96 -5.51
CA TYR A 412 15.47 -13.78 -5.00
C TYR A 412 16.25 -13.04 -3.92
N SER A 413 15.99 -11.74 -3.81
CA SER A 413 16.58 -10.89 -2.76
C SER A 413 15.91 -11.14 -1.41
N THR A 414 16.69 -11.57 -0.42
CA THR A 414 16.22 -11.76 0.96
C THR A 414 15.96 -10.43 1.68
N ASP A 415 16.46 -9.32 1.13
CA ASP A 415 16.17 -7.98 1.62
C ASP A 415 14.70 -7.59 1.37
N LEU A 416 14.03 -8.24 0.42
CA LEU A 416 12.66 -7.92 0.00
C LEU A 416 11.66 -9.02 0.31
N PHE A 417 12.02 -10.29 0.08
CA PHE A 417 11.07 -11.39 0.10
C PHE A 417 11.41 -12.45 1.14
N GLU A 418 10.37 -13.04 1.71
CA GLU A 418 10.42 -14.29 2.44
C GLU A 418 10.30 -15.47 1.48
N GLU A 419 10.88 -16.62 1.85
CA GLU A 419 10.81 -17.86 1.07
C GLU A 419 9.36 -18.26 0.74
N GLU A 420 8.44 -18.08 1.69
CA GLU A 420 7.03 -18.42 1.54
C GLU A 420 6.35 -17.60 0.43
N THR A 421 6.69 -16.31 0.29
CA THR A 421 6.17 -15.44 -0.78
C THR A 421 6.63 -15.91 -2.14
N VAL A 422 7.90 -16.32 -2.25
CA VAL A 422 8.46 -16.86 -3.49
C VAL A 422 7.82 -18.21 -3.84
N ARG A 423 7.59 -19.09 -2.84
CA ARG A 423 6.86 -20.36 -3.05
C ARG A 423 5.43 -20.14 -3.53
N ARG A 424 4.71 -19.15 -2.99
CA ARG A 424 3.38 -18.76 -3.48
C ARG A 424 3.43 -18.26 -4.92
N LEU A 425 4.43 -17.46 -5.28
CA LEU A 425 4.62 -16.98 -6.66
C LEU A 425 4.85 -18.15 -7.62
N VAL A 426 5.72 -19.10 -7.28
CA VAL A 426 5.95 -20.31 -8.08
C VAL A 426 4.68 -21.14 -8.19
N SER A 427 3.92 -21.32 -7.10
CA SER A 427 2.65 -22.06 -7.14
C SER A 427 1.63 -21.39 -8.06
N GLY A 428 1.54 -20.05 -8.01
CA GLY A 428 0.70 -19.25 -8.90
C GLY A 428 1.14 -19.34 -10.36
N PHE A 429 2.46 -19.31 -10.63
CA PHE A 429 3.01 -19.50 -11.98
C PHE A 429 2.58 -20.84 -12.58
N LEU A 430 2.76 -21.95 -11.84
CA LEU A 430 2.40 -23.28 -12.31
C LEU A 430 0.88 -23.42 -12.50
N THR A 431 0.09 -22.86 -11.58
CA THR A 431 -1.38 -22.91 -11.66
C THR A 431 -1.91 -22.14 -12.87
N LEU A 432 -1.37 -20.95 -13.12
CA LEU A 432 -1.72 -20.12 -14.28
C LEU A 432 -1.29 -20.81 -15.58
N LEU A 433 -0.07 -21.35 -15.63
CA LEU A 433 0.44 -22.08 -16.80
C LEU A 433 -0.43 -23.28 -17.15
N GLU A 434 -0.81 -24.09 -16.16
CA GLU A 434 -1.66 -25.28 -16.36
C GLU A 434 -3.03 -24.92 -16.95
N ALA A 435 -3.66 -23.86 -16.44
CA ALA A 435 -4.93 -23.36 -16.93
C ALA A 435 -4.81 -22.81 -18.36
N ALA A 436 -3.76 -22.03 -18.64
CA ALA A 436 -3.48 -21.47 -19.98
C ALA A 436 -3.20 -22.55 -21.03
N LEU A 437 -2.51 -23.63 -20.64
CA LEU A 437 -2.28 -24.79 -21.50
C LEU A 437 -3.55 -25.62 -21.71
N GLY A 438 -4.55 -25.50 -20.82
CA GLY A 438 -5.83 -26.19 -20.91
C GLY A 438 -6.79 -25.49 -21.87
N ASP A 439 -6.84 -24.16 -21.78
CA ASP A 439 -7.66 -23.30 -22.63
C ASP A 439 -6.94 -21.97 -22.94
N PRO A 440 -6.19 -21.90 -24.06
CA PRO A 440 -5.47 -20.69 -24.45
C PRO A 440 -6.36 -19.50 -24.85
N ASP A 441 -7.67 -19.72 -25.04
CA ASP A 441 -8.62 -18.68 -25.41
C ASP A 441 -9.15 -17.91 -24.17
N LEU A 442 -8.79 -18.35 -22.96
CA LEU A 442 -9.13 -17.63 -21.73
C LEU A 442 -8.40 -16.28 -21.65
N PRO A 443 -9.11 -15.20 -21.28
CA PRO A 443 -8.49 -13.92 -20.94
C PRO A 443 -7.51 -14.06 -19.78
N VAL A 444 -6.44 -13.28 -19.79
CA VAL A 444 -5.42 -13.26 -18.72
C VAL A 444 -6.04 -12.99 -17.35
N SER A 445 -7.06 -12.15 -17.24
CA SER A 445 -7.79 -11.87 -16.00
C SER A 445 -8.55 -13.07 -15.43
N ARG A 446 -8.87 -14.08 -16.25
CA ARG A 446 -9.63 -15.28 -15.86
C ARG A 446 -8.75 -16.47 -15.49
N LEU A 447 -7.46 -16.39 -15.77
CA LEU A 447 -6.53 -17.44 -15.35
C LEU A 447 -6.37 -17.44 -13.81
N PRO A 448 -6.38 -18.62 -13.17
CA PRO A 448 -6.26 -18.73 -11.72
C PRO A 448 -4.85 -18.38 -11.23
N LEU A 449 -4.78 -17.63 -10.12
CA LEU A 449 -3.52 -17.25 -9.46
C LEU A 449 -3.14 -18.15 -8.29
N MET A 450 -4.04 -19.04 -7.89
CA MET A 450 -3.94 -19.89 -6.71
C MET A 450 -4.58 -21.24 -6.99
N ARG A 451 -4.08 -22.29 -6.34
CA ARG A 451 -4.78 -23.59 -6.30
C ARG A 451 -6.10 -23.45 -5.52
N GLU A 452 -7.02 -24.39 -5.71
CA GLU A 452 -8.34 -24.31 -5.08
C GLU A 452 -8.26 -24.34 -3.55
N GLU A 453 -7.27 -25.02 -2.97
CA GLU A 453 -7.03 -25.03 -1.52
C GLU A 453 -6.57 -23.65 -1.01
N GLU A 454 -5.62 -23.02 -1.71
CA GLU A 454 -5.12 -21.67 -1.37
C GLU A 454 -6.22 -20.62 -1.53
N ARG A 455 -7.00 -20.74 -2.60
CA ARG A 455 -8.18 -19.91 -2.87
C ARG A 455 -9.22 -20.04 -1.75
N SER A 456 -9.50 -21.27 -1.30
CA SER A 456 -10.43 -21.53 -0.19
C SER A 456 -9.94 -20.92 1.12
N LEU A 457 -8.63 -21.00 1.40
CA LEU A 457 -8.01 -20.37 2.57
C LEU A 457 -8.10 -18.84 2.51
N ALA A 458 -7.85 -18.23 1.35
CA ALA A 458 -7.97 -16.78 1.17
C ALA A 458 -9.40 -16.28 1.42
N LEU A 459 -10.42 -17.02 0.95
CA LEU A 459 -11.82 -16.73 1.22
C LEU A 459 -12.19 -16.92 2.69
N ALA A 460 -11.68 -17.97 3.33
CA ALA A 460 -11.91 -18.24 4.76
C ALA A 460 -11.30 -17.17 5.66
N ALA A 461 -10.07 -16.71 5.36
CA ALA A 461 -9.39 -15.63 6.08
C ALA A 461 -10.15 -14.28 5.99
N GLY A 462 -11.00 -14.12 4.98
CA GLY A 462 -11.89 -12.98 4.85
C GLY A 462 -13.15 -13.04 5.73
N ARG A 463 -13.36 -14.07 6.54
CA ARG A 463 -14.58 -14.18 7.36
C ARG A 463 -14.28 -13.93 8.82
N GLY A 464 -14.99 -12.97 9.41
CA GLY A 464 -14.93 -12.67 10.84
C GLY A 464 -15.65 -13.74 11.68
N PRO A 465 -15.48 -13.71 13.00
CA PRO A 465 -16.06 -14.72 13.88
C PRO A 465 -17.59 -14.67 13.86
N ALA A 466 -18.21 -15.85 13.71
CA ALA A 466 -19.65 -16.00 13.85
C ALA A 466 -20.04 -15.84 15.33
N THR A 467 -20.69 -14.74 15.68
CA THR A 467 -21.00 -14.39 17.07
C THR A 467 -22.50 -14.13 17.22
N PRO A 468 -23.22 -14.87 18.07
CA PRO A 468 -24.62 -14.56 18.35
C PRO A 468 -24.76 -13.15 18.95
N TYR A 469 -25.74 -12.38 18.47
CA TYR A 469 -26.12 -11.09 19.06
C TYR A 469 -27.64 -11.00 19.19
N PRO A 470 -28.17 -10.11 20.04
CA PRO A 470 -29.60 -9.93 20.18
C PRO A 470 -30.23 -9.40 18.89
N GLU A 471 -31.10 -10.19 18.26
CA GLU A 471 -31.91 -9.75 17.11
C GLU A 471 -33.10 -8.87 17.57
N ARG A 472 -32.80 -7.72 18.18
CA ARG A 472 -33.79 -6.75 18.66
C ARG A 472 -33.38 -5.31 18.35
N PRO A 473 -34.34 -4.38 18.19
CA PRO A 473 -34.05 -2.96 17.99
C PRO A 473 -33.28 -2.32 19.15
N LEU A 474 -32.46 -1.31 18.83
CA LEU A 474 -31.63 -0.57 19.80
C LEU A 474 -32.43 -0.04 21.00
N HIS A 475 -33.59 0.56 20.75
CA HIS A 475 -34.40 1.17 21.80
C HIS A 475 -35.02 0.15 22.77
N GLU A 476 -35.29 -1.08 22.32
CA GLU A 476 -35.76 -2.16 23.19
C GLU A 476 -34.64 -2.66 24.10
N LEU A 477 -33.41 -2.76 23.57
CA LEU A 477 -32.23 -3.15 24.36
C LEU A 477 -31.89 -2.09 25.41
N VAL A 478 -32.00 -0.80 25.07
CA VAL A 478 -31.82 0.31 26.02
C VAL A 478 -32.91 0.29 27.09
N ALA A 479 -34.17 0.04 26.73
CA ALA A 479 -35.27 -0.07 27.69
C ALA A 479 -35.07 -1.25 28.65
N GLU A 480 -34.60 -2.40 28.14
CA GLU A 480 -34.26 -3.55 28.97
C GLU A 480 -33.09 -3.24 29.93
N GLN A 481 -32.05 -2.56 29.44
CA GLN A 481 -30.94 -2.14 30.28
C GLN A 481 -31.39 -1.14 31.35
N ALA A 482 -32.28 -0.20 31.00
CA ALA A 482 -32.83 0.76 31.95
C ALA A 482 -33.66 0.09 33.05
N ALA A 483 -34.37 -0.99 32.74
CA ALA A 483 -35.09 -1.79 33.74
C ALA A 483 -34.13 -2.54 34.68
N ARG A 484 -32.94 -2.94 34.21
CA ARG A 484 -31.93 -3.63 35.03
C ARG A 484 -31.18 -2.69 35.97
N THR A 485 -30.81 -1.50 35.49
CA THR A 485 -29.99 -0.53 36.23
C THR A 485 -30.60 0.88 36.20
N PRO A 486 -31.80 1.09 36.77
CA PRO A 486 -32.56 2.33 36.62
C PRO A 486 -31.86 3.57 37.19
N ASP A 487 -31.13 3.40 38.29
CA ASP A 487 -30.45 4.50 39.01
C ASP A 487 -29.02 4.77 38.50
N ALA A 488 -28.50 3.93 37.59
CA ALA A 488 -27.17 4.12 37.04
C ALA A 488 -27.13 5.34 36.10
N PRO A 489 -25.98 6.06 36.02
CA PRO A 489 -25.83 7.19 35.12
C PRO A 489 -25.78 6.73 33.66
N ALA A 490 -26.74 7.18 32.85
CA ALA A 490 -26.79 6.90 31.42
C ALA A 490 -26.11 8.01 30.60
N VAL A 491 -26.36 9.28 30.94
CA VAL A 491 -25.79 10.44 30.24
C VAL A 491 -25.27 11.45 31.25
N VAL A 492 -24.06 11.96 31.03
CA VAL A 492 -23.43 13.01 31.84
C VAL A 492 -23.02 14.17 30.92
N ALA A 493 -23.42 15.39 31.25
CA ALA A 493 -22.96 16.62 30.61
C ALA A 493 -22.18 17.46 31.61
N GLY A 494 -20.97 17.91 31.24
CA GLY A 494 -20.15 18.84 32.02
C GLY A 494 -20.14 20.25 31.42
N GLY A 495 -20.19 21.29 32.26
CA GLY A 495 -20.11 22.70 31.84
C GLY A 495 -19.98 23.66 33.03
N GLY A 496 -19.67 24.93 32.77
CA GLY A 496 -19.38 25.97 33.78
C GLY A 496 -20.47 26.29 34.80
N SER A 497 -21.68 25.70 34.66
CA SER A 497 -22.79 25.80 35.61
C SER A 497 -23.03 24.52 36.43
N GLY A 498 -22.15 23.51 36.34
CA GLY A 498 -22.23 22.24 37.05
C GLY A 498 -22.53 21.03 36.16
N THR A 499 -22.39 19.82 36.73
CA THR A 499 -22.58 18.53 36.03
C THR A 499 -24.04 18.10 36.04
N VAL A 500 -24.62 17.86 34.85
CA VAL A 500 -25.98 17.31 34.70
C VAL A 500 -25.89 15.81 34.43
N THR A 501 -26.50 15.00 35.29
CA THR A 501 -26.56 13.54 35.13
C THR A 501 -28.00 13.09 34.90
N LEU A 502 -28.25 12.38 33.79
CA LEU A 502 -29.48 11.62 33.57
C LEU A 502 -29.23 10.15 33.88
N THR A 503 -30.06 9.59 34.77
CA THR A 503 -30.11 8.15 35.01
C THR A 503 -30.82 7.43 33.87
N TYR A 504 -30.63 6.11 33.76
CA TYR A 504 -31.35 5.29 32.79
C TYR A 504 -32.87 5.42 32.93
N ALA A 505 -33.41 5.42 34.16
CA ALA A 505 -34.84 5.60 34.38
C ALA A 505 -35.36 6.94 33.85
N ARG A 506 -34.62 8.03 34.07
CA ARG A 506 -35.03 9.36 33.62
C ARG A 506 -34.87 9.54 32.11
N LEU A 507 -33.84 8.93 31.52
CA LEU A 507 -33.65 8.88 30.07
C LEU A 507 -34.83 8.19 29.39
N GLU A 508 -35.20 7.02 29.91
CA GLU A 508 -36.31 6.21 29.39
C GLU A 508 -37.66 6.94 29.52
N GLU A 509 -37.96 7.51 30.68
CA GLU A 509 -39.19 8.26 30.92
C GLU A 509 -39.36 9.44 29.92
N ARG A 510 -38.28 10.22 29.72
CA ARG A 510 -38.28 11.35 28.79
C ARG A 510 -38.42 10.88 27.33
N ALA A 511 -37.71 9.82 26.95
CA ALA A 511 -37.76 9.26 25.61
C ALA A 511 -39.16 8.70 25.29
N ASP A 512 -39.79 8.00 26.24
CA ASP A 512 -41.16 7.48 26.10
C ASP A 512 -42.20 8.59 25.98
N ALA A 513 -42.07 9.66 26.78
CA ALA A 513 -42.97 10.80 26.71
C ALA A 513 -42.89 11.50 25.34
N LEU A 514 -41.68 11.69 24.82
CA LEU A 514 -41.48 12.28 23.50
C LEU A 514 -41.92 11.32 22.37
N ALA A 515 -41.68 10.01 22.49
CA ALA A 515 -42.12 9.01 21.51
C ALA A 515 -43.65 9.00 21.35
N ARG A 516 -44.40 9.15 22.46
CA ARG A 516 -45.87 9.28 22.41
C ARG A 516 -46.33 10.48 21.59
N ARG A 517 -45.63 11.61 21.71
CA ARG A 517 -45.91 12.83 20.93
C ARG A 517 -45.59 12.63 19.45
N LEU A 518 -44.46 12.02 19.15
CA LEU A 518 -44.07 11.69 17.78
C LEU A 518 -45.11 10.79 17.10
N ARG A 519 -45.63 9.78 17.81
CA ARG A 519 -46.68 8.90 17.27
C ARG A 519 -48.01 9.62 17.03
N GLN A 520 -48.40 10.55 17.91
CA GLN A 520 -49.58 11.40 17.66
C GLN A 520 -49.42 12.30 16.43
N ARG A 521 -48.18 12.66 16.09
CA ARG A 521 -47.83 13.41 14.88
C ARG A 521 -47.59 12.52 13.65
N GLY A 522 -47.89 11.22 13.75
CA GLY A 522 -47.89 10.29 12.63
C GLY A 522 -46.58 9.54 12.39
N VAL A 523 -45.61 9.64 13.31
CA VAL A 523 -44.40 8.79 13.26
C VAL A 523 -44.80 7.33 13.50
N ARG A 524 -44.29 6.48 12.61
CA ARG A 524 -44.51 5.03 12.53
C ARG A 524 -43.32 4.37 11.85
N ALA A 525 -43.30 3.05 11.79
CA ALA A 525 -42.35 2.24 11.02
C ALA A 525 -41.97 2.89 9.67
N ARG A 526 -40.66 3.09 9.44
CA ARG A 526 -40.06 3.68 8.21
C ARG A 526 -40.25 5.18 8.02
N THR A 527 -40.70 5.92 9.03
CA THR A 527 -40.82 7.39 8.93
C THR A 527 -39.47 8.05 9.28
N PRO A 528 -38.82 8.78 8.34
CA PRO A 528 -37.63 9.56 8.65
C PRO A 528 -38.03 10.80 9.47
N VAL A 529 -37.32 11.03 10.57
CA VAL A 529 -37.48 12.21 11.44
C VAL A 529 -36.15 12.93 11.51
N ALA A 530 -36.12 14.18 11.03
CA ALA A 530 -34.92 15.01 11.10
C ALA A 530 -34.67 15.45 12.55
N VAL A 531 -33.43 15.40 13.00
CA VAL A 531 -33.03 15.81 14.36
C VAL A 531 -31.90 16.84 14.24
N CYS A 532 -32.20 18.09 14.58
CA CYS A 532 -31.27 19.21 14.55
C CYS A 532 -31.19 19.84 15.95
N LEU A 533 -30.26 19.35 16.78
CA LEU A 533 -30.12 19.72 18.19
C LEU A 533 -28.64 19.88 18.56
N PRO A 534 -28.30 20.73 19.55
CA PRO A 534 -26.95 20.79 20.09
C PRO A 534 -26.62 19.50 20.87
N ARG A 535 -25.33 19.30 21.17
CA ARG A 535 -24.86 18.15 21.95
C ARG A 535 -25.16 18.32 23.43
N ASP A 536 -26.38 17.97 23.82
CA ASP A 536 -26.83 17.96 25.22
C ASP A 536 -27.70 16.72 25.50
N PRO A 537 -28.16 16.50 26.74
CA PRO A 537 -28.91 15.28 27.07
C PRO A 537 -30.22 15.11 26.30
N ASP A 538 -30.85 16.19 25.83
CA ASP A 538 -32.10 16.10 25.05
C ASP A 538 -31.87 15.51 23.67
N LEU A 539 -30.64 15.61 23.14
CA LEU A 539 -30.26 14.96 21.91
C LEU A 539 -30.41 13.43 22.01
N ILE A 540 -29.88 12.82 23.08
CA ILE A 540 -29.98 11.38 23.30
C ILE A 540 -31.44 10.97 23.51
N VAL A 541 -32.21 11.77 24.25
CA VAL A 541 -33.66 11.59 24.43
C VAL A 541 -34.39 11.60 23.07
N ALA A 542 -34.08 12.57 22.20
CA ALA A 542 -34.71 12.72 20.89
C ALA A 542 -34.43 11.52 19.98
N LEU A 543 -33.18 11.05 19.92
CA LEU A 543 -32.79 9.89 19.13
C LEU A 543 -33.57 8.64 19.59
N LEU A 544 -33.57 8.35 20.89
CA LEU A 544 -34.31 7.21 21.44
C LEU A 544 -35.82 7.33 21.22
N ALA A 545 -36.38 8.54 21.37
CA ALA A 545 -37.80 8.79 21.17
C ALA A 545 -38.24 8.52 19.72
N VAL A 546 -37.43 8.91 18.73
CA VAL A 546 -37.68 8.61 17.31
C VAL A 546 -37.71 7.11 17.08
N LEU A 547 -36.71 6.38 17.62
CA LEU A 547 -36.64 4.92 17.47
C LEU A 547 -37.82 4.22 18.17
N LYS A 548 -38.20 4.65 19.37
CA LYS A 548 -39.37 4.15 20.13
C LYS A 548 -40.70 4.42 19.44
N ALA A 549 -40.77 5.48 18.65
CA ALA A 549 -41.92 5.80 17.80
C ALA A 549 -41.94 4.98 16.49
N GLY A 550 -40.99 4.07 16.29
CA GLY A 550 -40.84 3.26 15.06
C GLY A 550 -40.18 4.02 13.88
N GLY A 551 -39.80 5.28 14.08
CA GLY A 551 -39.13 6.09 13.06
C GLY A 551 -37.64 5.78 12.95
N CYS A 552 -37.00 6.35 11.93
CA CYS A 552 -35.54 6.41 11.83
C CYS A 552 -35.10 7.88 11.89
N TYR A 553 -34.00 8.15 12.59
CA TYR A 553 -33.53 9.53 12.70
C TYR A 553 -32.63 9.91 11.52
N VAL A 554 -32.74 11.16 11.09
CA VAL A 554 -31.86 11.80 10.11
C VAL A 554 -31.12 12.92 10.85
N PRO A 555 -29.86 12.72 11.26
CA PRO A 555 -29.15 13.72 12.03
C PRO A 555 -28.77 14.90 11.12
N LEU A 556 -29.01 16.11 11.62
CA LEU A 556 -28.64 17.36 10.99
C LEU A 556 -27.71 18.11 11.93
N ASP A 557 -26.50 18.42 11.48
CA ASP A 557 -25.58 19.26 12.25
C ASP A 557 -26.04 20.73 12.19
N PRO A 558 -26.36 21.37 13.32
CA PRO A 558 -26.76 22.78 13.32
C PRO A 558 -25.70 23.71 12.73
N GLU A 559 -24.42 23.31 12.73
CA GLU A 559 -23.29 24.06 12.16
C GLU A 559 -23.19 23.96 10.63
N TYR A 560 -24.01 23.12 9.98
CA TYR A 560 -24.04 23.08 8.52
C TYR A 560 -24.74 24.29 7.89
N PRO A 561 -24.33 24.71 6.68
CA PRO A 561 -25.02 25.78 5.96
C PRO A 561 -26.48 25.43 5.67
N ALA A 562 -27.35 26.44 5.68
CA ALA A 562 -28.79 26.26 5.47
C ALA A 562 -29.13 25.57 4.12
N GLU A 563 -28.36 25.83 3.05
CA GLU A 563 -28.55 25.18 1.75
C GLU A 563 -28.31 23.66 1.84
N ARG A 564 -27.28 23.23 2.57
CA ARG A 564 -26.98 21.81 2.79
C ARG A 564 -28.05 21.15 3.65
N LEU A 565 -28.48 21.82 4.72
CA LEU A 565 -29.58 21.35 5.57
C LEU A 565 -30.89 21.20 4.76
N GLY A 566 -31.19 22.17 3.90
CA GLY A 566 -32.34 22.13 2.99
C GLY A 566 -32.28 20.95 2.04
N PHE A 567 -31.11 20.69 1.43
CA PHE A 567 -30.92 19.51 0.59
C PHE A 567 -31.17 18.20 1.38
N MET A 568 -30.58 18.05 2.56
CA MET A 568 -30.73 16.83 3.38
C MET A 568 -32.19 16.61 3.81
N LEU A 569 -32.89 17.68 4.20
CA LEU A 569 -34.31 17.64 4.55
C LEU A 569 -35.18 17.21 3.36
N ALA A 570 -34.94 17.79 2.18
CA ALA A 570 -35.68 17.48 0.98
C ALA A 570 -35.42 16.06 0.46
N ASP A 571 -34.16 15.64 0.38
CA ASP A 571 -33.77 14.32 -0.15
C ASP A 571 -34.19 13.19 0.81
N SER A 572 -34.16 13.42 2.13
CA SER A 572 -34.53 12.39 3.12
C SER A 572 -36.03 12.13 3.21
N GLY A 573 -36.85 13.06 2.72
CA GLY A 573 -38.30 13.01 2.85
C GLY A 573 -38.76 13.03 4.32
N ALA A 574 -38.00 13.67 5.21
CA ALA A 574 -38.32 13.72 6.63
C ALA A 574 -39.71 14.32 6.88
N ALA A 575 -40.56 13.59 7.59
CA ALA A 575 -41.95 14.01 7.83
C ALA A 575 -42.07 15.06 8.94
N LEU A 576 -41.09 15.08 9.84
CA LEU A 576 -41.02 15.98 11.00
C LEU A 576 -39.57 16.37 11.25
N LEU A 577 -39.41 17.51 11.91
CA LEU A 577 -38.13 18.01 12.41
C LEU A 577 -38.20 18.18 13.93
N LEU A 578 -37.25 17.60 14.66
CA LEU A 578 -37.02 17.88 16.08
C LEU A 578 -35.92 18.93 16.20
N THR A 579 -36.23 20.06 16.84
CA THR A 579 -35.25 21.15 17.06
C THR A 579 -35.62 22.00 18.29
N ARG A 580 -34.95 23.14 18.47
CA ARG A 580 -35.25 24.15 19.50
C ARG A 580 -35.57 25.49 18.87
N SER A 581 -36.30 26.35 19.57
CA SER A 581 -36.70 27.67 19.06
C SER A 581 -35.50 28.50 18.58
N ALA A 582 -34.39 28.46 19.31
CA ALA A 582 -33.16 29.20 18.96
C ALA A 582 -32.46 28.75 17.66
N LEU A 583 -32.77 27.54 17.16
CA LEU A 583 -32.17 27.02 15.93
C LEU A 583 -33.05 27.25 14.70
N VAL A 584 -34.32 27.63 14.87
CA VAL A 584 -35.29 27.76 13.76
C VAL A 584 -34.83 28.77 12.71
N GLU A 585 -34.24 29.88 13.12
CA GLU A 585 -33.75 30.92 12.20
C GLU A 585 -32.55 30.47 11.34
N ARG A 586 -31.80 29.45 11.79
CA ARG A 586 -30.66 28.88 11.04
C ARG A 586 -31.09 27.82 10.02
N LEU A 587 -32.36 27.40 10.07
CA LEU A 587 -32.90 26.36 9.20
C LEU A 587 -33.49 26.94 7.91
N PRO A 588 -33.54 26.14 6.84
CA PRO A 588 -34.18 26.55 5.59
C PRO A 588 -35.68 26.79 5.80
N SER A 589 -36.23 27.82 5.14
CA SER A 589 -37.62 28.26 5.33
C SER A 589 -38.69 27.22 4.97
N ASP A 590 -38.34 26.24 4.14
CA ASP A 590 -39.20 25.16 3.65
C ASP A 590 -39.03 23.84 4.42
N HIS A 591 -38.53 23.89 5.66
CA HIS A 591 -38.40 22.72 6.52
C HIS A 591 -39.76 22.04 6.83
N PRO A 592 -39.81 20.73 7.10
CA PRO A 592 -41.03 20.03 7.51
C PRO A 592 -41.54 20.54 8.87
N PRO A 593 -42.77 20.17 9.30
CA PRO A 593 -43.32 20.61 10.58
C PRO A 593 -42.36 20.34 11.75
N ALA A 594 -41.97 21.42 12.43
CA ALA A 594 -41.01 21.38 13.52
C ALA A 594 -41.72 21.13 14.88
N ILE A 595 -41.10 20.29 15.71
CA ILE A 595 -41.43 20.12 17.11
C ILE A 595 -40.29 20.74 17.92
N LEU A 596 -40.62 21.81 18.65
CA LEU A 596 -39.67 22.57 19.46
C LEU A 596 -39.59 21.96 20.87
N LEU A 597 -38.45 21.38 21.22
CA LEU A 597 -38.25 20.67 22.49
C LEU A 597 -38.37 21.57 23.72
N ASP A 598 -38.01 22.85 23.58
CA ASP A 598 -38.06 23.88 24.61
C ASP A 598 -39.46 24.48 24.81
N ALA A 599 -40.36 24.35 23.83
CA ALA A 599 -41.76 24.82 23.93
C ALA A 599 -42.75 23.68 24.27
N LEU A 600 -42.26 22.46 24.43
CA LEU A 600 -43.09 21.28 24.70
C LEU A 600 -43.57 21.29 26.16
N LEU A 601 -44.84 21.68 26.37
CA LEU A 601 -45.49 21.63 27.68
C LEU A 601 -45.50 20.20 28.23
N SER A 602 -45.13 19.99 29.49
CA SER A 602 -45.31 18.72 30.18
C SER A 602 -46.80 18.37 30.24
N GLY A 603 -47.17 17.21 29.70
CA GLY A 603 -48.57 16.79 29.65
C GLY A 603 -48.64 15.28 29.57
N ASP A 604 -49.51 14.69 30.40
CA ASP A 604 -49.74 13.25 30.45
C ASP A 604 -50.47 12.80 29.19
N LEU A 605 -49.71 12.28 28.24
CA LEU A 605 -50.27 11.47 27.16
C LEU A 605 -50.45 10.03 27.64
N PRO A 606 -51.61 9.40 27.37
CA PRO A 606 -51.85 8.03 27.78
C PRO A 606 -50.76 7.11 27.19
N PRO A 607 -50.33 6.07 27.94
CA PRO A 607 -49.35 5.12 27.44
C PRO A 607 -49.87 4.47 26.16
N LEU A 608 -49.02 4.43 25.14
CA LEU A 608 -49.31 3.73 23.89
C LEU A 608 -48.63 2.35 23.94
N PRO A 609 -49.23 1.30 23.37
CA PRO A 609 -48.55 0.01 23.28
C PRO A 609 -47.26 0.17 22.46
N PRO A 610 -46.15 -0.47 22.86
CA PRO A 610 -44.88 -0.37 22.15
C PRO A 610 -45.06 -0.82 20.70
N GLU A 611 -44.43 -0.09 19.76
CA GLU A 611 -44.47 -0.44 18.34
C GLU A 611 -43.49 -1.59 18.09
N LYS A 612 -43.98 -2.71 17.55
CA LYS A 612 -43.12 -3.84 17.22
C LYS A 612 -42.22 -3.48 16.05
N THR A 613 -40.95 -3.24 16.35
CA THR A 613 -39.95 -2.85 15.35
C THR A 613 -39.08 -4.05 15.00
N SER A 614 -38.87 -4.30 13.71
CA SER A 614 -37.96 -5.36 13.25
C SER A 614 -36.50 -4.91 13.40
N PRO A 615 -35.55 -5.81 13.72
CA PRO A 615 -34.11 -5.52 13.67
C PRO A 615 -33.62 -5.05 12.29
N ASP A 616 -34.33 -5.41 11.22
CA ASP A 616 -34.06 -4.94 9.85
C ASP A 616 -34.63 -3.55 9.55
N ALA A 617 -35.45 -2.98 10.45
CA ALA A 617 -35.90 -1.60 10.33
C ALA A 617 -34.72 -0.63 10.43
N LEU A 618 -34.87 0.54 9.80
CA LEU A 618 -33.81 1.54 9.78
C LEU A 618 -33.68 2.17 11.18
N ALA A 619 -32.46 2.22 11.70
CA ALA A 619 -32.14 3.02 12.87
C ALA A 619 -31.93 4.48 12.45
N TYR A 620 -31.16 4.69 11.39
CA TYR A 620 -30.83 6.03 10.92
C TYR A 620 -30.53 6.10 9.43
N VAL A 621 -30.57 7.33 8.91
CA VAL A 621 -30.08 7.68 7.57
C VAL A 621 -29.03 8.79 7.73
N ILE A 622 -27.76 8.47 7.45
CA ILE A 622 -26.65 9.42 7.55
C ILE A 622 -26.19 9.80 6.16
N TYR A 623 -26.03 11.11 5.91
CA TYR A 623 -25.60 11.62 4.62
C TYR A 623 -24.07 11.66 4.52
N THR A 624 -23.54 11.07 3.45
CA THR A 624 -22.13 11.12 3.08
C THR A 624 -21.93 11.90 1.78
N SER A 625 -20.70 12.35 1.50
CA SER A 625 -20.36 12.99 0.22
C SER A 625 -20.57 12.02 -0.94
N GLY A 626 -20.99 12.53 -2.10
CA GLY A 626 -21.30 11.71 -3.27
C GLY A 626 -20.44 12.05 -4.47
N SER A 627 -20.02 11.03 -5.23
CA SER A 627 -19.21 11.17 -6.46
C SER A 627 -19.88 11.99 -7.56
N THR A 628 -21.21 12.14 -7.52
CA THR A 628 -21.99 12.99 -8.44
C THR A 628 -22.08 14.45 -8.00
N GLY A 629 -21.39 14.82 -6.91
CA GLY A 629 -21.39 16.15 -6.32
C GLY A 629 -22.62 16.48 -5.47
N ARG A 630 -23.43 15.49 -5.10
CA ARG A 630 -24.56 15.64 -4.17
C ARG A 630 -24.46 14.64 -3.02
N PRO A 631 -24.77 15.04 -1.77
CA PRO A 631 -24.79 14.11 -0.65
C PRO A 631 -25.74 12.92 -0.86
N LYS A 632 -25.38 11.76 -0.32
CA LYS A 632 -26.16 10.51 -0.42
C LYS A 632 -26.49 9.96 0.97
N GLY A 633 -27.77 9.68 1.24
CA GLY A 633 -28.22 9.13 2.52
C GLY A 633 -27.99 7.62 2.61
N VAL A 634 -27.14 7.15 3.52
CA VAL A 634 -26.90 5.73 3.79
C VAL A 634 -27.93 5.20 4.79
N MET A 635 -28.70 4.18 4.40
CA MET A 635 -29.78 3.63 5.21
C MET A 635 -29.30 2.46 6.09
N VAL A 636 -29.09 2.71 7.38
CA VAL A 636 -28.52 1.72 8.31
C VAL A 636 -29.60 1.06 9.17
N PRO A 637 -29.68 -0.28 9.20
CA PRO A 637 -30.63 -1.00 10.04
C PRO A 637 -30.17 -1.13 11.50
N HIS A 638 -31.11 -1.38 12.41
CA HIS A 638 -30.78 -1.63 13.82
C HIS A 638 -29.78 -2.77 14.02
N ARG A 639 -29.97 -3.89 13.30
CA ARG A 639 -29.11 -5.09 13.44
C ARG A 639 -27.62 -4.80 13.23
N GLY A 640 -27.27 -3.89 12.32
CA GLY A 640 -25.87 -3.57 12.04
C GLY A 640 -25.17 -2.95 13.25
N VAL A 641 -25.85 -2.03 13.94
CA VAL A 641 -25.32 -1.35 15.13
C VAL A 641 -25.25 -2.33 16.30
N VAL A 642 -26.29 -3.15 16.51
CA VAL A 642 -26.31 -4.15 17.59
C VAL A 642 -25.22 -5.20 17.39
N ASN A 643 -25.03 -5.68 16.16
CA ASN A 643 -23.95 -6.60 15.81
C ASN A 643 -22.59 -6.02 16.19
N LEU A 644 -22.30 -4.79 15.74
CA LEU A 644 -21.01 -4.15 16.00
C LEU A 644 -20.76 -3.95 17.51
N VAL A 645 -21.72 -3.36 18.23
CA VAL A 645 -21.58 -3.08 19.67
C VAL A 645 -21.36 -4.37 20.45
N THR A 646 -22.09 -5.44 20.11
CA THR A 646 -21.92 -6.76 20.75
C THR A 646 -20.52 -7.32 20.46
N GLY A 647 -20.06 -7.23 19.21
CA GLY A 647 -18.75 -7.74 18.79
C GLY A 647 -17.56 -6.99 19.40
N LEU A 648 -17.70 -5.70 19.75
CA LEU A 648 -16.65 -4.91 20.39
C LEU A 648 -16.57 -5.09 21.92
N GLY A 649 -17.55 -5.77 22.53
CA GLY A 649 -17.46 -6.18 23.94
C GLY A 649 -17.50 -5.04 24.96
N PHE A 650 -18.41 -4.07 24.79
CA PHE A 650 -18.64 -3.01 25.79
C PHE A 650 -19.09 -3.60 27.14
N THR A 651 -18.71 -2.92 28.23
CA THR A 651 -19.03 -3.35 29.60
C THR A 651 -19.76 -2.24 30.38
N PRO A 652 -20.44 -2.55 31.50
CA PRO A 652 -21.09 -1.54 32.33
C PRO A 652 -20.13 -0.50 32.93
N ALA A 653 -18.82 -0.78 32.95
CA ALA A 653 -17.81 0.15 33.43
C ALA A 653 -17.42 1.21 32.37
N GLU A 654 -17.87 1.06 31.13
CA GLU A 654 -17.53 1.97 30.03
C GLU A 654 -18.17 3.35 30.22
N ARG A 655 -17.35 4.38 30.06
CA ARG A 655 -17.71 5.79 30.09
C ARG A 655 -17.14 6.43 28.84
N MET A 656 -17.96 6.50 27.80
CA MET A 656 -17.53 6.89 26.46
C MET A 656 -17.77 8.37 26.21
N LEU A 657 -16.75 9.07 25.73
CA LEU A 657 -16.86 10.48 25.37
C LEU A 657 -17.58 10.63 24.01
N LEU A 658 -18.73 11.31 23.99
CA LEU A 658 -19.39 11.77 22.77
C LEU A 658 -18.70 13.07 22.31
N LEU A 659 -17.71 12.92 21.43
CA LEU A 659 -16.94 14.02 20.83
C LEU A 659 -17.36 14.28 19.38
N THR A 660 -17.92 13.27 18.71
CA THR A 660 -18.19 13.31 17.27
C THR A 660 -19.53 14.00 16.97
N SER A 661 -19.60 14.74 15.85
CA SER A 661 -20.88 15.24 15.33
C SER A 661 -21.79 14.07 14.91
N LEU A 662 -23.10 14.19 15.15
CA LEU A 662 -24.07 13.16 14.77
C LEU A 662 -24.23 12.97 13.27
N SER A 663 -23.77 13.91 12.47
CA SER A 663 -23.73 13.73 11.01
C SER A 663 -22.66 12.73 10.56
N PHE A 664 -21.84 12.22 11.49
CA PHE A 664 -20.94 11.09 11.29
C PHE A 664 -21.44 9.87 12.06
N ASP A 665 -21.38 8.71 11.41
CA ASP A 665 -21.89 7.45 11.93
C ASP A 665 -21.14 6.93 13.16
N ILE A 666 -19.85 7.24 13.29
CA ILE A 666 -19.05 6.83 14.45
C ILE A 666 -19.61 7.36 15.78
N ALA A 667 -20.39 8.46 15.76
CA ALA A 667 -21.11 8.97 16.92
C ALA A 667 -22.19 7.98 17.43
N ALA A 668 -22.73 7.13 16.56
CA ALA A 668 -23.67 6.09 16.99
C ALA A 668 -22.98 5.04 17.87
N LEU A 669 -21.68 4.77 17.69
CA LEU A 669 -20.92 3.93 18.63
C LEU A 669 -20.73 4.62 19.99
N GLU A 670 -20.40 5.91 19.97
CA GLU A 670 -20.25 6.75 21.18
C GLU A 670 -21.51 6.76 22.06
N ILE A 671 -22.68 6.61 21.44
CA ILE A 671 -23.98 6.59 22.12
C ILE A 671 -24.40 5.18 22.48
N PHE A 672 -24.52 4.29 21.49
CA PHE A 672 -25.13 2.97 21.70
C PHE A 672 -24.16 1.96 22.31
N GLY A 673 -22.84 2.13 22.15
CA GLY A 673 -21.83 1.31 22.82
C GLY A 673 -22.05 1.21 24.33
N PRO A 674 -21.96 2.33 25.08
CA PRO A 674 -22.20 2.31 26.53
C PRO A 674 -23.66 2.03 26.88
N LEU A 675 -24.66 2.59 26.18
CA LEU A 675 -26.07 2.47 26.56
C LEU A 675 -26.61 1.04 26.51
N LEU A 676 -26.11 0.22 25.57
CA LEU A 676 -26.50 -1.20 25.47
C LEU A 676 -25.85 -2.05 26.56
N ALA A 677 -24.68 -1.63 27.06
CA ALA A 677 -23.91 -2.36 28.06
C ALA A 677 -24.18 -1.91 29.51
N GLY A 678 -24.97 -0.85 29.73
CA GLY A 678 -25.19 -0.27 31.05
C GLY A 678 -24.14 0.75 31.49
N GLY A 679 -23.27 1.19 30.56
CA GLY A 679 -22.28 2.23 30.77
C GLY A 679 -22.85 3.65 30.68
N THR A 680 -21.98 4.64 30.53
CA THR A 680 -22.34 6.07 30.51
C THR A 680 -21.85 6.77 29.24
N VAL A 681 -22.70 7.61 28.65
CA VAL A 681 -22.32 8.57 27.60
C VAL A 681 -21.92 9.89 28.26
N VAL A 682 -20.70 10.37 28.02
CA VAL A 682 -20.20 11.66 28.52
C VAL A 682 -20.18 12.67 27.39
N LEU A 683 -20.94 13.75 27.50
CA LEU A 683 -21.08 14.75 26.44
C LEU A 683 -19.94 15.77 26.51
N ALA A 684 -19.14 15.88 25.45
CA ALA A 684 -18.12 16.92 25.34
C ALA A 684 -18.77 18.30 25.09
N PRO A 685 -18.29 19.39 25.72
CA PRO A 685 -18.84 20.73 25.52
C PRO A 685 -18.67 21.20 24.06
N PRO A 686 -19.56 22.10 23.60
CA PRO A 686 -19.33 22.79 22.34
C PRO A 686 -18.16 23.77 22.52
N TYR A 687 -17.21 23.77 21.57
CA TYR A 687 -16.06 24.69 21.41
C TYR A 687 -14.78 24.41 22.23
N GLY A 688 -13.69 24.10 21.49
CA GLY A 688 -12.28 24.13 21.97
C GLY A 688 -11.79 22.88 22.74
N THR A 689 -10.47 22.68 22.78
CA THR A 689 -9.82 21.68 23.67
C THR A 689 -9.72 22.17 25.12
N GLY A 690 -10.05 23.43 25.39
CA GLY A 690 -10.11 24.01 26.73
C GLY A 690 -11.08 23.22 27.62
N GLY A 691 -10.58 22.69 28.73
CA GLY A 691 -11.37 21.90 29.67
C GLY A 691 -11.63 20.44 29.26
N LEU A 692 -11.18 19.97 28.09
CA LEU A 692 -11.35 18.57 27.67
C LEU A 692 -10.64 17.59 28.63
N GLY A 693 -9.40 17.89 29.01
CA GLY A 693 -8.65 17.06 29.96
C GLY A 693 -9.30 17.01 31.35
N ALA A 694 -9.82 18.15 31.81
CA ALA A 694 -10.57 18.24 33.06
C ALA A 694 -11.84 17.40 33.00
N LEU A 695 -12.64 17.51 31.92
CA LEU A 695 -13.84 16.69 31.73
C LEU A 695 -13.52 15.20 31.69
N VAL A 696 -12.49 14.79 30.92
CA VAL A 696 -12.09 13.38 30.80
C VAL A 696 -11.72 12.82 32.19
N THR A 697 -11.04 13.62 33.00
CA THR A 697 -10.64 13.25 34.37
C THR A 697 -11.83 13.23 35.33
N GLU A 698 -12.60 14.32 35.42
CA GLU A 698 -13.72 14.48 36.36
C GLU A 698 -14.87 13.53 36.07
N ALA A 699 -15.19 13.35 34.79
CA ALA A 699 -16.23 12.41 34.37
C ALA A 699 -15.71 10.97 34.31
N GLY A 700 -14.43 10.70 34.57
CA GLY A 700 -13.83 9.36 34.57
C GLY A 700 -13.99 8.63 33.25
N VAL A 701 -13.76 9.32 32.13
CA VAL A 701 -13.90 8.73 30.78
C VAL A 701 -12.93 7.56 30.61
N THR A 702 -13.43 6.43 30.12
CA THR A 702 -12.64 5.21 29.89
C THR A 702 -12.24 5.05 28.43
N THR A 703 -13.09 5.54 27.52
CA THR A 703 -12.94 5.33 26.08
C THR A 703 -13.14 6.64 25.33
N VAL A 704 -12.13 7.00 24.53
CA VAL A 704 -12.18 8.12 23.57
C VAL A 704 -12.12 7.57 22.16
N GLN A 705 -13.00 8.05 21.28
CA GLN A 705 -12.96 7.74 19.86
C GLN A 705 -12.74 9.03 19.06
N ALA A 706 -11.84 8.99 18.09
CA ALA A 706 -11.65 10.08 17.13
C ALA A 706 -10.82 9.64 15.92
N PRO A 707 -10.89 10.35 14.79
CA PRO A 707 -9.95 10.18 13.68
C PRO A 707 -8.50 10.56 14.04
N PRO A 708 -7.47 10.01 13.37
CA PRO A 708 -6.05 10.34 13.60
C PRO A 708 -5.73 11.83 13.65
N SER A 709 -6.29 12.62 12.74
CA SER A 709 -6.17 14.09 12.73
C SER A 709 -6.65 14.73 14.04
N VAL A 710 -7.87 14.40 14.47
CA VAL A 710 -8.44 14.91 15.72
C VAL A 710 -7.66 14.40 16.93
N LEU A 711 -7.26 13.12 16.93
CA LEU A 711 -6.41 12.53 17.98
C LEU A 711 -5.08 13.25 18.12
N THR A 712 -4.47 13.67 17.02
CA THR A 712 -3.23 14.46 17.03
C THR A 712 -3.40 15.78 17.78
N GLU A 713 -4.55 16.44 17.59
CA GLU A 713 -4.89 17.73 18.22
C GLU A 713 -5.20 17.55 19.71
N ILE A 714 -6.02 16.56 20.06
CA ILE A 714 -6.49 16.39 21.44
C ILE A 714 -5.51 15.62 22.32
N ALA A 715 -4.56 14.86 21.77
CA ALA A 715 -3.65 13.99 22.52
C ALA A 715 -2.88 14.73 23.63
N GLY A 716 -2.54 16.01 23.45
CA GLY A 716 -1.87 16.81 24.49
C GLY A 716 -2.77 17.20 25.67
N HIS A 717 -4.09 17.11 25.50
CA HIS A 717 -5.09 17.44 26.49
C HIS A 717 -5.66 16.19 27.19
N LEU A 718 -5.41 15.00 26.65
CA LEU A 718 -5.88 13.75 27.25
C LEU A 718 -4.97 13.37 28.43
N PRO A 719 -5.53 12.99 29.59
CA PRO A 719 -4.74 12.51 30.71
C PRO A 719 -4.10 11.17 30.38
N ALA A 720 -2.90 10.94 30.91
CA ALA A 720 -2.24 9.64 30.85
C ALA A 720 -3.03 8.59 31.66
N GLY A 721 -2.97 7.33 31.21
CA GLY A 721 -3.64 6.22 31.87
C GLY A 721 -5.10 6.01 31.43
N LEU A 722 -5.50 6.57 30.29
CA LEU A 722 -6.78 6.23 29.68
C LEU A 722 -6.84 4.71 29.41
N PRO A 723 -7.94 4.00 29.74
CA PRO A 723 -8.04 2.58 29.44
C PRO A 723 -7.94 2.30 27.93
N ARG A 724 -8.62 3.09 27.10
CA ARG A 724 -8.82 2.75 25.69
C ARG A 724 -8.97 3.97 24.78
N ILE A 725 -8.32 3.91 23.62
CA ILE A 725 -8.52 4.86 22.51
C ILE A 725 -8.89 4.10 21.24
N PHE A 726 -9.96 4.55 20.58
CA PHE A 726 -10.37 4.12 19.26
C PHE A 726 -9.98 5.18 18.22
N SER A 727 -9.15 4.78 17.27
CA SER A 727 -8.73 5.57 16.13
C SER A 727 -9.37 5.01 14.87
N GLY A 728 -10.05 5.82 14.08
CA GLY A 728 -10.64 5.34 12.83
C GLY A 728 -11.13 6.46 11.92
N GLY A 729 -11.35 6.13 10.65
CA GLY A 729 -11.80 7.10 9.64
C GLY A 729 -10.66 7.67 8.78
N GLU A 730 -9.39 7.52 9.16
CA GLU A 730 -8.20 7.81 8.35
C GLU A 730 -7.11 6.76 8.59
N PRO A 731 -6.11 6.61 7.70
CA PRO A 731 -4.91 5.83 8.00
C PRO A 731 -4.24 6.35 9.27
N LEU A 732 -3.95 5.47 10.24
CA LEU A 732 -3.29 5.82 11.49
C LEU A 732 -1.76 5.82 11.29
N PRO A 733 -1.07 6.97 11.39
CA PRO A 733 0.38 7.00 11.25
C PRO A 733 1.08 6.32 12.43
N ALA A 734 2.17 5.59 12.16
CA ALA A 734 2.93 4.86 13.18
C ALA A 734 3.42 5.75 14.33
N HIS A 735 3.88 6.97 14.03
CA HIS A 735 4.34 7.92 15.06
C HIS A 735 3.21 8.35 16.01
N LEU A 736 2.00 8.59 15.47
CA LEU A 736 0.84 8.92 16.28
C LEU A 736 0.38 7.72 17.10
N ALA A 737 0.41 6.52 16.51
CA ALA A 737 0.07 5.29 17.19
C ALA A 737 0.96 5.05 18.42
N GLY A 738 2.28 5.31 18.31
CA GLY A 738 3.22 5.29 19.43
C GLY A 738 2.84 6.28 20.53
N ARG A 739 2.61 7.55 20.17
CA ARG A 739 2.19 8.60 21.12
C ARG A 739 0.88 8.26 21.85
N LEU A 740 -0.10 7.70 21.15
CA LEU A 740 -1.39 7.32 21.76
C LEU A 740 -1.24 6.16 22.74
N ARG A 741 -0.27 5.26 22.55
CA ARG A 741 0.03 4.16 23.47
C ARG A 741 0.72 4.61 24.76
N GLU A 742 1.35 5.78 24.75
CA GLU A 742 1.86 6.41 25.99
C GLU A 742 0.71 7.00 26.81
N ILE A 743 -0.38 7.40 26.15
CA ILE A 743 -1.57 7.99 26.78
C ILE A 743 -2.53 6.91 27.28
N ALA A 744 -2.72 5.83 26.50
CA ALA A 744 -3.74 4.82 26.76
C ALA A 744 -3.20 3.39 26.83
N GLY A 745 -3.81 2.56 27.69
CA GLY A 745 -3.45 1.15 27.85
C GLY A 745 -3.75 0.30 26.61
N GLU A 746 -4.78 0.67 25.85
CA GLU A 746 -5.12 0.07 24.56
C GLU A 746 -5.38 1.13 23.50
N VAL A 747 -4.78 0.96 22.33
CA VAL A 747 -5.10 1.73 21.13
C VAL A 747 -5.59 0.78 20.06
N TRP A 748 -6.75 1.06 19.50
CA TRP A 748 -7.34 0.27 18.43
C TRP A 748 -7.46 1.10 17.16
N ASN A 749 -6.97 0.57 16.04
CA ASN A 749 -7.20 1.09 14.71
C ASN A 749 -8.44 0.42 14.11
N LEU A 750 -9.47 1.19 13.83
CA LEU A 750 -10.77 0.75 13.35
C LEU A 750 -10.98 1.25 11.93
N TYR A 751 -11.54 0.38 11.09
CA TYR A 751 -11.84 0.73 9.71
C TYR A 751 -13.23 0.24 9.33
N GLY A 752 -13.96 1.08 8.61
CA GLY A 752 -15.28 0.79 8.08
C GLY A 752 -15.84 1.99 7.35
N PRO A 753 -16.47 1.80 6.19
CA PRO A 753 -17.33 2.80 5.57
C PRO A 753 -18.73 2.80 6.21
N THR A 754 -19.43 3.92 6.10
CA THR A 754 -20.82 4.05 6.60
C THR A 754 -21.78 3.02 6.01
N GLU A 755 -21.52 2.60 4.78
CA GLU A 755 -22.28 1.57 4.08
C GLU A 755 -22.20 0.17 4.71
N THR A 756 -21.27 -0.06 5.64
CA THR A 756 -21.15 -1.31 6.41
C THR A 756 -21.24 -1.10 7.92
N THR A 757 -21.93 -0.02 8.33
CA THR A 757 -22.24 0.32 9.72
C THR A 757 -21.00 0.55 10.56
N ILE A 758 -20.48 1.77 10.51
CA ILE A 758 -19.44 2.31 11.40
C ILE A 758 -18.08 1.61 11.21
N TRP A 759 -17.86 0.43 11.78
CA TRP A 759 -16.60 -0.31 11.72
C TRP A 759 -16.82 -1.76 11.25
N SER A 760 -15.94 -2.23 10.39
CA SER A 760 -15.98 -3.57 9.78
C SER A 760 -14.72 -4.38 10.06
N THR A 761 -13.60 -3.73 10.37
CA THR A 761 -12.37 -4.37 10.81
C THR A 761 -11.80 -3.64 12.02
N ALA A 762 -11.06 -4.37 12.86
CA ALA A 762 -10.47 -3.82 14.08
C ALA A 762 -9.08 -4.42 14.33
N CYS A 763 -8.08 -3.56 14.55
CA CYS A 763 -6.73 -3.95 14.92
C CYS A 763 -6.36 -3.34 16.26
N ARG A 764 -5.90 -4.15 17.22
CA ARG A 764 -5.20 -3.63 18.40
C ARG A 764 -3.78 -3.27 17.95
N VAL A 765 -3.41 -2.00 18.07
CA VAL A 765 -2.12 -1.49 17.60
C VAL A 765 -0.97 -2.21 18.32
N PRO A 766 -0.07 -2.91 17.60
CA PRO A 766 1.01 -3.68 18.21
C PRO A 766 2.16 -2.81 18.74
N GLY A 767 3.12 -3.51 19.37
CA GLY A 767 4.32 -2.99 20.02
C GLY A 767 5.26 -2.16 19.15
N GLU A 768 5.36 -2.48 17.86
CA GLU A 768 6.51 -2.17 17.00
C GLU A 768 6.22 -1.17 15.87
N ALA A 769 7.29 -0.59 15.33
CA ALA A 769 7.25 0.42 14.27
C ALA A 769 7.04 -0.24 12.90
N GLY A 770 5.83 -0.12 12.37
CA GLY A 770 5.46 -0.58 11.04
C GLY A 770 4.17 0.07 10.55
N THR A 771 3.71 -0.31 9.36
CA THR A 771 2.42 0.14 8.82
C THR A 771 1.29 -0.33 9.74
N VAL A 772 0.43 0.58 10.19
CA VAL A 772 -0.65 0.20 11.11
C VAL A 772 -1.77 -0.47 10.32
N SER A 773 -1.92 -1.78 10.52
CA SER A 773 -2.98 -2.60 9.91
C SER A 773 -4.38 -2.09 10.29
N ILE A 774 -5.34 -2.26 9.37
CA ILE A 774 -6.77 -2.08 9.66
C ILE A 774 -7.40 -3.32 10.31
N GLY A 775 -6.63 -4.40 10.46
CA GLY A 775 -6.97 -5.59 11.23
C GLY A 775 -7.91 -6.59 10.55
N PRO A 776 -8.21 -7.71 11.21
CA PRO A 776 -9.20 -8.68 10.74
C PRO A 776 -10.63 -8.13 10.79
N PRO A 777 -11.57 -8.75 10.05
CA PRO A 777 -13.00 -8.43 10.13
C PRO A 777 -13.57 -8.64 11.54
N VAL A 778 -14.48 -7.75 11.95
CA VAL A 778 -15.25 -7.88 13.20
C VAL A 778 -16.29 -8.99 13.12
N ALA A 779 -17.01 -9.24 14.22
CA ALA A 779 -18.05 -10.26 14.29
C ALA A 779 -19.06 -10.16 13.15
N ASN A 780 -19.43 -11.33 12.60
CA ASN A 780 -20.41 -11.51 11.53
C ASN A 780 -20.14 -10.64 10.28
N THR A 781 -18.88 -10.30 10.03
CA THR A 781 -18.45 -9.47 8.90
C THR A 781 -17.61 -10.30 7.94
N VAL A 782 -17.78 -10.02 6.64
CA VAL A 782 -16.94 -10.59 5.59
C VAL A 782 -16.08 -9.46 5.01
N ALA A 783 -14.79 -9.67 4.81
CA ALA A 783 -13.82 -8.73 4.25
C ALA A 783 -12.96 -9.45 3.20
N LEU A 784 -13.39 -9.41 1.95
CA LEU A 784 -12.71 -10.07 0.82
C LEU A 784 -11.83 -9.07 0.09
N VAL A 785 -10.64 -9.51 -0.30
CA VAL A 785 -9.72 -8.74 -1.16
C VAL A 785 -9.79 -9.37 -2.55
N LEU A 786 -10.42 -8.66 -3.49
CA LEU A 786 -10.74 -9.18 -4.82
C LEU A 786 -10.05 -8.38 -5.91
N ASP A 787 -9.74 -9.03 -7.02
CA ASP A 787 -9.28 -8.36 -8.23
C ASP A 787 -10.46 -7.82 -9.08
N ALA A 788 -10.14 -7.25 -10.24
CA ALA A 788 -11.13 -6.71 -11.17
C ALA A 788 -12.07 -7.77 -11.78
N ALA A 789 -11.70 -9.06 -11.73
CA ALA A 789 -12.53 -10.18 -12.18
C ALA A 789 -13.42 -10.76 -11.07
N LEU A 790 -13.38 -10.16 -9.87
CA LEU A 790 -14.04 -10.60 -8.64
C LEU A 790 -13.49 -11.93 -8.08
N GLU A 791 -12.24 -12.28 -8.38
CA GLU A 791 -11.57 -13.43 -7.77
C GLU A 791 -10.71 -12.98 -6.57
N PRO A 792 -10.58 -13.82 -5.52
CA PRO A 792 -9.69 -13.51 -4.40
C PRO A 792 -8.24 -13.47 -4.86
N VAL A 793 -7.48 -12.51 -4.33
CA VAL A 793 -6.04 -12.39 -4.61
C VAL A 793 -5.20 -13.16 -3.58
N PRO A 794 -3.98 -13.62 -3.95
CA PRO A 794 -3.05 -14.22 -3.00
C PRO A 794 -2.69 -13.27 -1.85
N PRO A 795 -2.31 -13.78 -0.66
CA PRO A 795 -1.70 -12.96 0.38
C PRO A 795 -0.48 -12.18 -0.14
N GLY A 796 -0.37 -10.91 0.25
CA GLY A 796 0.62 -9.94 -0.22
C GLY A 796 0.18 -9.13 -1.44
N VAL A 797 -0.71 -9.67 -2.28
CA VAL A 797 -1.17 -9.01 -3.50
C VAL A 797 -2.25 -7.97 -3.19
N ALA A 798 -2.16 -6.82 -3.86
CA ALA A 798 -3.15 -5.74 -3.72
C ALA A 798 -4.44 -6.08 -4.47
N GLY A 799 -5.59 -5.80 -3.84
CA GLY A 799 -6.90 -5.91 -4.46
C GLY A 799 -7.89 -4.93 -3.83
N GLU A 800 -9.07 -4.81 -4.44
CA GLU A 800 -10.13 -3.97 -3.91
C GLU A 800 -10.82 -4.68 -2.73
N LEU A 801 -11.10 -3.95 -1.66
CA LEU A 801 -11.79 -4.47 -0.49
C LEU A 801 -13.31 -4.51 -0.71
N TYR A 802 -13.90 -5.68 -0.47
CA TYR A 802 -15.34 -5.92 -0.47
C TYR A 802 -15.80 -6.35 0.92
N LEU A 803 -16.85 -5.71 1.42
CA LEU A 803 -17.35 -5.92 2.78
C LEU A 803 -18.75 -6.52 2.78
N GLY A 804 -18.94 -7.65 3.47
CA GLY A 804 -20.21 -8.37 3.58
C GLY A 804 -20.65 -8.61 5.02
N GLY A 805 -21.75 -9.33 5.18
CA GLY A 805 -22.27 -9.75 6.49
C GLY A 805 -23.23 -8.75 7.12
N ASP A 806 -23.37 -8.82 8.45
CA ASP A 806 -24.48 -8.18 9.15
C ASP A 806 -24.33 -6.66 9.30
N GLY A 807 -23.12 -6.12 9.11
CA GLY A 807 -22.88 -4.68 9.03
C GLY A 807 -23.43 -4.02 7.75
N VAL A 808 -23.70 -4.78 6.68
CA VAL A 808 -24.07 -4.20 5.38
C VAL A 808 -25.40 -3.43 5.45
N ALA A 809 -25.34 -2.15 5.09
CA ALA A 809 -26.49 -1.25 5.04
C ALA A 809 -27.53 -1.69 4.01
N ARG A 810 -28.73 -1.10 4.08
CA ARG A 810 -29.79 -1.39 3.11
C ARG A 810 -29.40 -0.89 1.70
N GLY A 811 -28.76 0.26 1.63
CA GLY A 811 -28.38 0.95 0.40
C GLY A 811 -28.44 2.46 0.56
N TYR A 812 -28.48 3.17 -0.58
CA TYR A 812 -28.62 4.63 -0.62
C TYR A 812 -30.09 5.05 -0.77
N HIS A 813 -30.55 5.97 0.07
CA HIS A 813 -31.93 6.47 0.06
C HIS A 813 -32.27 7.10 -1.30
N GLY A 814 -33.37 6.67 -1.93
CA GLY A 814 -33.82 7.20 -3.22
C GLY A 814 -32.87 6.96 -4.40
N ARG A 815 -31.81 6.14 -4.27
CA ARG A 815 -30.79 5.92 -5.32
C ARG A 815 -30.60 4.42 -5.64
N PRO A 816 -31.57 3.75 -6.27
CA PRO A 816 -31.47 2.32 -6.59
C PRO A 816 -30.34 1.99 -7.56
N GLY A 817 -30.06 2.85 -8.55
CA GLY A 817 -28.95 2.64 -9.50
C GLY A 817 -27.58 2.62 -8.80
N LEU A 818 -27.27 3.66 -8.02
CA LEU A 818 -26.03 3.71 -7.23
C LEU A 818 -25.95 2.59 -6.18
N THR A 819 -27.11 2.19 -5.62
CA THR A 819 -27.16 1.05 -4.70
C THR A 819 -26.78 -0.24 -5.41
N ALA A 820 -27.31 -0.51 -6.60
CA ALA A 820 -26.95 -1.72 -7.36
C ALA A 820 -25.50 -1.73 -7.83
N GLU A 821 -24.91 -0.56 -8.10
CA GLU A 821 -23.49 -0.42 -8.47
C GLU A 821 -22.54 -0.75 -7.31
N ARG A 822 -22.89 -0.33 -6.08
CA ARG A 822 -21.99 -0.45 -4.91
C ARG A 822 -22.33 -1.60 -3.97
N PHE A 823 -23.58 -2.07 -3.92
CA PHE A 823 -24.03 -3.21 -3.12
C PHE A 823 -24.29 -4.40 -4.05
N VAL A 824 -23.21 -5.07 -4.43
CA VAL A 824 -23.19 -6.17 -5.41
C VAL A 824 -23.54 -7.51 -4.77
N ALA A 825 -23.82 -8.51 -5.60
CA ALA A 825 -24.00 -9.89 -5.12
C ALA A 825 -22.66 -10.46 -4.60
N ASP A 826 -22.71 -11.24 -3.53
CA ASP A 826 -21.56 -12.03 -3.08
C ASP A 826 -21.45 -13.31 -3.94
N PRO A 827 -20.44 -13.45 -4.82
CA PRO A 827 -20.30 -14.66 -5.64
C PRO A 827 -19.92 -15.89 -4.80
N PHE A 828 -19.51 -15.70 -3.54
CA PHE A 828 -19.09 -16.76 -2.61
C PHE A 828 -20.10 -16.96 -1.46
N GLY A 829 -21.26 -16.32 -1.53
CA GLY A 829 -22.30 -16.35 -0.50
C GLY A 829 -23.64 -16.85 -1.04
N HIS A 830 -24.44 -17.47 -0.18
CA HIS A 830 -25.79 -17.96 -0.53
C HIS A 830 -26.82 -16.82 -0.56
N GLY A 831 -26.78 -15.98 -1.60
CA GLY A 831 -27.70 -14.84 -1.77
C GLY A 831 -27.34 -13.61 -0.92
N ALA A 832 -26.12 -13.57 -0.38
CA ALA A 832 -25.59 -12.44 0.37
C ALA A 832 -25.19 -11.27 -0.55
N ARG A 833 -24.97 -10.08 0.04
CA ARG A 833 -24.48 -8.89 -0.67
C ARG A 833 -23.13 -8.47 -0.12
N LEU A 834 -22.30 -7.93 -1.01
CA LEU A 834 -21.04 -7.26 -0.69
C LEU A 834 -21.17 -5.76 -1.01
N TYR A 835 -20.59 -4.92 -0.16
CA TYR A 835 -20.35 -3.51 -0.42
C TYR A 835 -18.95 -3.34 -1.03
N ARG A 836 -18.90 -2.76 -2.22
CA ARG A 836 -17.68 -2.41 -2.96
C ARG A 836 -17.11 -1.09 -2.44
N THR A 837 -16.01 -1.14 -1.70
CA THR A 837 -15.50 0.02 -0.94
C THR A 837 -14.79 1.08 -1.79
N GLY A 838 -14.17 0.67 -2.89
CA GLY A 838 -13.19 1.48 -3.63
C GLY A 838 -11.83 1.62 -2.92
N ASP A 839 -11.61 0.92 -1.80
CA ASP A 839 -10.34 0.93 -1.07
C ASP A 839 -9.43 -0.19 -1.59
N LEU A 840 -8.18 0.16 -1.89
CA LEU A 840 -7.13 -0.80 -2.26
C LEU A 840 -6.45 -1.27 -0.98
N VAL A 841 -6.43 -2.58 -0.78
CA VAL A 841 -5.82 -3.22 0.38
C VAL A 841 -4.99 -4.43 -0.05
N ARG A 842 -4.11 -4.90 0.82
CA ARG A 842 -3.54 -6.24 0.72
C ARG A 842 -3.73 -6.99 2.02
N ARG A 843 -3.89 -8.30 1.92
CA ARG A 843 -3.87 -9.18 3.09
C ARG A 843 -2.45 -9.67 3.32
N THR A 844 -1.88 -9.41 4.48
CA THR A 844 -0.56 -9.92 4.85
C THR A 844 -0.62 -11.43 5.13
N PRO A 845 0.52 -12.14 5.10
CA PRO A 845 0.54 -13.59 5.35
C PRO A 845 -0.01 -14.01 6.73
N ASP A 846 0.11 -13.15 7.74
CA ASP A 846 -0.48 -13.33 9.08
C ASP A 846 -2.00 -13.07 9.13
N GLY A 847 -2.60 -12.73 7.99
CA GLY A 847 -4.04 -12.52 7.82
C GLY A 847 -4.52 -11.10 8.10
N ALA A 848 -3.64 -10.19 8.52
CA ALA A 848 -3.99 -8.80 8.73
C ALA A 848 -4.29 -8.08 7.40
N LEU A 849 -5.04 -6.98 7.46
CA LEU A 849 -5.35 -6.17 6.28
C LEU A 849 -4.57 -4.86 6.34
N GLU A 850 -3.87 -4.53 5.27
CA GLU A 850 -3.15 -3.27 5.12
C GLU A 850 -3.85 -2.38 4.10
N PHE A 851 -4.10 -1.13 4.47
CA PHE A 851 -4.68 -0.13 3.59
C PHE A 851 -3.59 0.49 2.70
N LEU A 852 -3.75 0.41 1.38
CA LEU A 852 -2.78 0.91 0.39
C LEU A 852 -3.23 2.21 -0.28
N GLY A 853 -4.54 2.49 -0.30
CA GLY A 853 -5.08 3.68 -0.93
C GLY A 853 -6.49 3.48 -1.44
N ARG A 854 -6.88 4.26 -2.46
CA ARG A 854 -8.18 4.15 -3.13
C ARG A 854 -8.01 4.02 -4.63
N VAL A 855 -8.95 3.32 -5.26
CA VAL A 855 -9.03 3.21 -6.73
C VAL A 855 -9.75 4.39 -7.37
N ASP A 856 -10.49 5.17 -6.58
CA ASP A 856 -11.24 6.36 -7.01
C ASP A 856 -10.68 7.65 -6.42
N ASP A 857 -11.22 8.79 -6.87
CA ASP A 857 -10.80 10.14 -6.46
C ASP A 857 -11.29 10.53 -5.05
N GLN A 858 -11.80 9.58 -4.26
CA GLN A 858 -12.22 9.89 -2.91
C GLN A 858 -11.04 10.08 -1.98
N VAL A 859 -11.16 11.05 -1.08
CA VAL A 859 -10.10 11.33 -0.10
C VAL A 859 -10.69 11.42 1.31
N LYS A 860 -9.85 11.15 2.30
CA LYS A 860 -10.13 11.39 3.70
C LYS A 860 -9.25 12.54 4.17
N VAL A 861 -9.89 13.64 4.57
CA VAL A 861 -9.21 14.84 5.09
C VAL A 861 -9.84 15.17 6.44
N ARG A 862 -9.03 15.12 7.49
CA ARG A 862 -9.44 15.42 8.88
C ARG A 862 -10.59 14.54 9.39
N GLY A 863 -10.57 13.26 9.01
CA GLY A 863 -11.59 12.25 9.35
C GLY A 863 -12.85 12.34 8.51
N VAL A 864 -12.96 13.35 7.64
CA VAL A 864 -14.12 13.57 6.79
C VAL A 864 -13.86 12.94 5.42
N ARG A 865 -14.82 12.12 4.97
CA ARG A 865 -14.83 11.54 3.63
C ARG A 865 -15.27 12.62 2.64
N ILE A 866 -14.38 13.01 1.72
CA ILE A 866 -14.60 14.10 0.78
C ILE A 866 -14.62 13.56 -0.66
N GLU A 867 -15.75 13.81 -1.29
CA GLU A 867 -15.97 13.93 -2.73
C GLU A 867 -15.12 15.02 -3.38
N LEU A 868 -13.93 14.76 -3.97
CA LEU A 868 -13.23 15.82 -4.71
C LEU A 868 -14.14 16.43 -5.79
N GLY A 869 -14.92 15.59 -6.47
CA GLY A 869 -15.95 16.03 -7.43
C GLY A 869 -17.06 16.90 -6.83
N GLU A 870 -17.40 16.77 -5.54
CA GLU A 870 -18.39 17.64 -4.86
C GLU A 870 -17.85 19.06 -4.68
N VAL A 871 -16.56 19.17 -4.36
CA VAL A 871 -15.86 20.46 -4.25
C VAL A 871 -15.68 21.08 -5.65
N GLU A 872 -15.28 20.28 -6.64
CA GLU A 872 -15.14 20.70 -8.04
C GLU A 872 -16.46 21.21 -8.62
N ALA A 873 -17.57 20.49 -8.39
CA ALA A 873 -18.89 20.87 -8.86
C ALA A 873 -19.40 22.15 -8.20
N ALA A 874 -19.17 22.31 -6.89
CA ALA A 874 -19.52 23.54 -6.17
C ALA A 874 -18.72 24.75 -6.67
N LEU A 875 -17.41 24.57 -6.91
CA LEU A 875 -16.55 25.62 -7.49
C LEU A 875 -16.96 25.97 -8.93
N ALA A 876 -17.28 24.98 -9.75
CA ALA A 876 -17.71 25.18 -11.13
C ALA A 876 -19.07 25.91 -11.24
N ALA A 877 -19.86 25.96 -10.16
CA ALA A 877 -21.08 26.77 -10.11
C ALA A 877 -20.81 28.27 -9.92
N HIS A 878 -19.57 28.69 -9.62
CA HIS A 878 -19.20 30.09 -9.51
C HIS A 878 -19.08 30.73 -10.92
N PRO A 879 -19.71 31.89 -11.21
CA PRO A 879 -19.70 32.50 -12.54
C PRO A 879 -18.31 32.82 -13.11
N GLY A 880 -17.33 33.08 -12.24
CA GLY A 880 -15.94 33.38 -12.63
C GLY A 880 -15.04 32.15 -12.81
N VAL A 881 -15.50 30.94 -12.48
CA VAL A 881 -14.70 29.71 -12.56
C VAL A 881 -15.10 28.92 -13.80
N ARG A 882 -14.18 28.75 -14.75
CA ARG A 882 -14.41 27.98 -15.98
C ARG A 882 -14.27 26.48 -15.73
N ARG A 883 -13.24 26.10 -14.97
CA ARG A 883 -12.96 24.73 -14.54
C ARG A 883 -12.32 24.76 -13.17
N ALA A 884 -12.64 23.75 -12.36
CA ALA A 884 -12.02 23.53 -11.07
C ALA A 884 -11.61 22.06 -10.94
N VAL A 885 -10.46 21.84 -10.31
CA VAL A 885 -9.96 20.52 -9.89
C VAL A 885 -9.61 20.61 -8.42
N ALA A 886 -10.13 19.71 -7.61
CA ALA A 886 -9.74 19.59 -6.22
C ALA A 886 -8.70 18.48 -6.09
N ALA A 887 -7.71 18.67 -5.23
CA ALA A 887 -6.72 17.66 -4.90
C ALA A 887 -6.28 17.79 -3.44
N VAL A 888 -5.85 16.68 -2.83
CA VAL A 888 -5.21 16.71 -1.51
C VAL A 888 -3.70 16.76 -1.72
N ARG A 889 -3.05 17.72 -1.07
CA ARG A 889 -1.62 17.98 -1.19
C ARG A 889 -0.97 17.81 0.18
N ASP A 890 0.02 16.93 0.26
CA ASP A 890 0.82 16.72 1.47
C ASP A 890 1.93 17.78 1.61
N ASP A 891 2.28 18.46 0.51
CA ASP A 891 3.27 19.52 0.39
C ASP A 891 2.69 20.94 0.57
N ALA A 892 1.44 21.05 1.06
CA ALA A 892 0.86 22.34 1.38
C ALA A 892 1.47 22.91 2.68
N PRO A 893 1.55 24.25 2.83
CA PRO A 893 1.90 24.89 4.09
C PRO A 893 1.03 24.35 5.24
N GLY A 894 1.66 23.80 6.30
CA GLY A 894 0.96 23.18 7.43
C GLY A 894 0.64 21.68 7.29
N GLY A 895 1.05 21.03 6.18
CA GLY A 895 0.88 19.60 5.93
C GLY A 895 -0.34 19.27 5.05
N ARG A 896 -0.86 18.05 5.17
CA ARG A 896 -1.94 17.52 4.30
C ARG A 896 -3.19 18.42 4.28
N ALA A 897 -3.49 19.00 3.13
CA ALA A 897 -4.62 19.93 2.95
C ALA A 897 -5.37 19.73 1.62
N LEU A 898 -6.65 20.12 1.60
CA LEU A 898 -7.45 20.20 0.38
C LEU A 898 -7.10 21.49 -0.38
N VAL A 899 -6.73 21.38 -1.65
CA VAL A 899 -6.35 22.49 -2.53
C VAL A 899 -7.27 22.50 -3.75
N ALA A 900 -7.75 23.69 -4.13
CA ALA A 900 -8.54 23.91 -5.33
C ALA A 900 -7.70 24.57 -6.41
N TYR A 901 -7.53 23.89 -7.54
CA TYR A 901 -6.88 24.40 -8.73
C TYR A 901 -7.95 24.94 -9.69
N LEU A 902 -7.79 26.18 -10.13
CA LEU A 902 -8.85 26.93 -10.81
C LEU A 902 -8.35 27.47 -12.14
N ASP A 903 -9.16 27.28 -13.17
CA ASP A 903 -9.04 28.06 -14.39
C ASP A 903 -10.18 29.08 -14.43
N THR A 904 -9.80 30.35 -14.36
CA THR A 904 -10.69 31.51 -14.35
C THR A 904 -10.72 32.26 -15.67
N GLY A 905 -10.07 31.74 -16.73
CA GLY A 905 -9.99 32.42 -18.03
C GLY A 905 -9.26 33.77 -17.97
N GLY A 906 -8.38 33.97 -16.99
CA GLY A 906 -7.63 35.22 -16.77
C GLY A 906 -8.30 36.21 -15.81
N ALA A 907 -9.49 35.90 -15.27
CA ALA A 907 -10.08 36.70 -14.20
C ALA A 907 -9.34 36.49 -12.87
N VAL A 908 -8.95 37.57 -12.20
CA VAL A 908 -8.39 37.51 -10.84
C VAL A 908 -9.57 37.49 -9.88
N ILE A 909 -9.81 36.33 -9.25
CA ILE A 909 -10.85 36.17 -8.23
C ILE A 909 -10.15 36.03 -6.88
N PRO A 910 -10.42 36.92 -5.91
CA PRO A 910 -9.86 36.79 -4.57
C PRO A 910 -10.24 35.45 -3.92
N ALA A 911 -9.30 34.79 -3.25
CA ALA A 911 -9.54 33.51 -2.57
C ALA A 911 -10.68 33.62 -1.54
N GLY A 912 -10.77 34.75 -0.83
CA GLY A 912 -11.86 35.04 0.10
C GLY A 912 -13.26 35.04 -0.54
N GLU A 913 -13.41 35.46 -1.80
CA GLU A 913 -14.69 35.44 -2.52
C GLU A 913 -15.12 34.00 -2.83
N LEU A 914 -14.20 33.18 -3.34
CA LEU A 914 -14.46 31.76 -3.63
C LEU A 914 -14.76 30.98 -2.35
N ARG A 915 -14.02 31.25 -1.27
CA ARG A 915 -14.26 30.66 0.04
C ARG A 915 -15.65 31.02 0.56
N ALA A 916 -16.04 32.30 0.50
CA ALA A 916 -17.37 32.75 0.91
C ALA A 916 -18.49 32.11 0.06
N PHE A 917 -18.27 31.97 -1.25
CA PHE A 917 -19.22 31.30 -2.13
C PHE A 917 -19.40 29.82 -1.78
N LEU A 918 -18.31 29.12 -1.47
CA LEU A 918 -18.35 27.71 -1.07
C LEU A 918 -18.91 27.52 0.35
N GLN A 919 -18.67 28.44 1.28
CA GLN A 919 -19.19 28.39 2.66
C GLN A 919 -20.71 28.30 2.72
N ASN A 920 -21.41 28.84 1.72
CA ASN A 920 -22.86 28.76 1.65
C ASN A 920 -23.39 27.38 1.20
N ARG A 921 -22.53 26.54 0.60
CA ARG A 921 -22.91 25.28 -0.08
C ARG A 921 -22.30 24.03 0.52
N LEU A 922 -21.07 24.15 0.99
CA LEU A 922 -20.26 23.05 1.49
C LEU A 922 -20.02 23.21 3.01
N PRO A 923 -19.93 22.10 3.76
CA PRO A 923 -19.45 22.13 5.13
C PRO A 923 -18.07 22.79 5.22
N ALA A 924 -17.78 23.43 6.35
CA ALA A 924 -16.49 24.07 6.59
C ALA A 924 -15.29 23.12 6.39
N THR A 925 -15.47 21.82 6.67
CA THR A 925 -14.46 20.77 6.49
C THR A 925 -14.18 20.41 5.03
N MET A 926 -15.07 20.76 4.11
CA MET A 926 -14.92 20.53 2.66
C MET A 926 -14.40 21.75 1.91
N LEU A 927 -14.13 22.86 2.60
CA LEU A 927 -13.59 24.06 1.99
C LEU A 927 -12.09 23.86 1.70
N PRO A 928 -11.63 24.15 0.47
CA PRO A 928 -10.20 24.20 0.18
C PRO A 928 -9.45 25.16 1.11
N SER A 929 -8.27 24.74 1.56
CA SER A 929 -7.34 25.58 2.29
C SER A 929 -6.70 26.62 1.38
N LEU A 930 -6.43 26.25 0.12
CA LEU A 930 -5.72 27.07 -0.87
C LEU A 930 -6.45 27.04 -2.21
N TYR A 931 -6.38 28.16 -2.94
CA TYR A 931 -6.96 28.34 -4.26
C TYR A 931 -5.84 28.75 -5.23
N VAL A 932 -5.48 27.86 -6.14
CA VAL A 932 -4.31 28.00 -7.03
C VAL A 932 -4.80 28.24 -8.46
N PRO A 933 -4.60 29.43 -9.04
CA PRO A 933 -4.92 29.65 -10.45
C PRO A 933 -3.99 28.84 -11.35
N VAL A 934 -4.56 28.13 -12.32
CA VAL A 934 -3.86 27.36 -13.35
C VAL A 934 -4.39 27.74 -14.73
N GLY A 935 -3.47 28.06 -15.65
CA GLY A 935 -3.83 28.45 -17.01
C GLY A 935 -4.33 27.29 -17.87
N ASP A 936 -3.75 26.10 -17.69
CA ASP A 936 -4.25 24.85 -18.28
C ASP A 936 -3.97 23.68 -17.33
N PHE A 937 -4.81 22.66 -17.38
CA PHE A 937 -4.69 21.49 -16.52
C PHE A 937 -3.77 20.44 -17.16
N PRO A 938 -2.77 19.92 -16.42
CA PRO A 938 -1.89 18.87 -16.93
C PRO A 938 -2.69 17.61 -17.28
N ARG A 939 -2.28 16.93 -18.34
CA ARG A 939 -2.96 15.74 -18.86
C ARG A 939 -1.98 14.60 -19.04
N LEU A 940 -2.46 13.39 -18.75
CA LEU A 940 -1.82 12.14 -19.13
C LEU A 940 -1.83 11.99 -20.66
N PRO A 941 -0.96 11.15 -21.25
CA PRO A 941 -0.94 10.87 -22.69
C PRO A 941 -2.28 10.39 -23.27
N ASN A 942 -3.15 9.81 -22.44
CA ASN A 942 -4.50 9.37 -22.80
C ASN A 942 -5.57 10.48 -22.72
N GLY A 943 -5.16 11.74 -22.48
CA GLY A 943 -6.04 12.91 -22.42
C GLY A 943 -6.77 13.15 -21.08
N LYS A 944 -6.65 12.22 -20.12
CA LYS A 944 -7.19 12.39 -18.76
C LYS A 944 -6.37 13.41 -17.96
N LEU A 945 -6.98 14.03 -16.95
CA LEU A 945 -6.33 14.93 -16.02
C LEU A 945 -5.22 14.20 -15.23
N ASP A 946 -4.05 14.80 -15.14
CA ASP A 946 -2.95 14.31 -14.29
C ASP A 946 -2.88 15.12 -12.99
N ARG A 947 -3.49 14.61 -11.92
CA ARG A 947 -3.48 15.27 -10.61
C ARG A 947 -2.10 15.28 -9.94
N SER A 948 -1.21 14.36 -10.32
CA SER A 948 0.14 14.28 -9.75
C SER A 948 1.04 15.39 -10.29
N ALA A 949 0.81 15.80 -11.54
CA ALA A 949 1.52 16.88 -12.20
C ALA A 949 0.96 18.28 -11.88
N LEU A 950 -0.05 18.40 -11.01
CA LEU A 950 -0.55 19.70 -10.57
C LEU A 950 0.55 20.47 -9.82
N PRO A 951 0.69 21.79 -10.06
CA PRO A 951 1.76 22.58 -9.47
C PRO A 951 1.67 22.57 -7.95
N ALA A 952 2.84 22.64 -7.30
CA ALA A 952 2.89 22.75 -5.84
C ALA A 952 2.14 24.01 -5.38
N PRO A 953 1.37 23.92 -4.29
CA PRO A 953 0.59 25.05 -3.79
C PRO A 953 1.52 26.08 -3.14
N HIS A 954 2.06 27.00 -3.94
CA HIS A 954 2.82 28.16 -3.46
C HIS A 954 1.93 29.39 -3.45
N THR A 955 1.81 30.05 -2.29
CA THR A 955 1.21 31.38 -2.16
C THR A 955 2.22 32.44 -2.59
N GLY A 956 2.56 32.44 -3.88
CA GLY A 956 3.46 33.42 -4.49
C GLY A 956 2.70 34.39 -5.38
N GLY A 957 1.78 35.15 -4.80
CA GLY A 957 1.29 36.38 -5.44
C GLY A 957 2.17 37.52 -4.96
N GLU A 958 2.81 38.26 -5.88
CA GLU A 958 3.49 39.52 -5.58
C GLU A 958 2.49 40.51 -4.94
N THR A 959 2.40 40.52 -3.62
CA THR A 959 1.79 41.61 -2.87
C THR A 959 2.81 42.74 -2.73
N ALA A 960 2.34 43.97 -2.96
CA ALA A 960 3.10 45.19 -2.74
C ALA A 960 3.72 45.20 -1.33
N PRO A 961 4.87 45.87 -1.10
CA PRO A 961 5.55 45.85 0.20
C PRO A 961 4.59 46.26 1.32
N ALA A 962 4.20 45.29 2.14
CA ALA A 962 3.26 45.49 3.24
C ALA A 962 3.95 46.29 4.37
N ALA A 963 3.18 47.15 5.04
CA ALA A 963 3.64 47.84 6.23
C ALA A 963 3.96 46.81 7.33
N GLY A 964 5.09 46.96 8.02
CA GLY A 964 5.44 46.15 9.19
C GLY A 964 4.62 46.53 10.42
N PRO A 965 4.65 45.71 11.48
CA PRO A 965 3.98 46.04 12.75
C PRO A 965 4.50 47.36 13.31
N SER A 966 3.59 48.15 13.90
CA SER A 966 3.83 49.51 14.37
C SER A 966 3.44 49.75 15.83
N THR A 967 2.76 48.78 16.46
CA THR A 967 2.43 48.75 17.89
C THR A 967 2.94 47.47 18.54
N ALA A 968 3.11 47.47 19.87
CA ALA A 968 3.55 46.29 20.61
C ALA A 968 2.60 45.09 20.46
N SER A 969 1.29 45.35 20.35
CA SER A 969 0.26 44.33 20.11
C SER A 969 0.34 43.77 18.70
N GLU A 970 0.64 44.61 17.70
CA GLU A 970 0.89 44.16 16.33
C GLU A 970 2.18 43.32 16.25
N GLU A 971 3.24 43.69 16.97
CA GLU A 971 4.49 42.93 17.04
C GLU A 971 4.28 41.53 17.66
N LEU A 972 3.58 41.47 18.80
CA LEU A 972 3.25 40.22 19.47
C LEU A 972 2.42 39.28 18.59
N VAL A 973 1.34 39.79 18.00
CA VAL A 973 0.47 38.98 17.13
C VAL A 973 1.22 38.54 15.87
N HIS A 974 2.08 39.41 15.32
CA HIS A 974 2.92 39.09 14.16
C HIS A 974 3.91 37.96 14.46
N GLU A 975 4.62 38.01 15.59
CA GLU A 975 5.57 36.98 16.01
C GLU A 975 4.87 35.62 16.19
N ILE A 976 3.73 35.61 16.90
CA ILE A 976 2.92 34.40 17.10
C ILE A 976 2.43 33.83 15.77
N TRP A 977 1.97 34.66 14.84
CA TRP A 977 1.56 34.21 13.51
C TRP A 977 2.74 33.62 12.72
N CYS A 978 3.90 34.27 12.77
CA CYS A 978 5.10 33.80 12.08
C CYS A 978 5.55 32.42 12.59
N GLU A 979 5.56 32.22 13.90
CA GLU A 979 5.88 30.93 14.51
C GLU A 979 4.87 29.83 14.15
N VAL A 980 3.58 30.15 14.26
CA VAL A 980 2.51 29.17 14.05
C VAL A 980 2.38 28.77 12.58
N LEU A 981 2.57 29.70 11.66
CA LEU A 981 2.51 29.48 10.21
C LEU A 981 3.84 29.02 9.61
N GLY A 982 4.95 29.13 10.36
CA GLY A 982 6.29 28.79 9.91
C GLY A 982 6.80 29.72 8.81
N ARG A 983 6.41 31.00 8.83
CA ARG A 983 6.73 32.01 7.81
C ARG A 983 7.21 33.31 8.45
N ALA A 984 8.21 33.96 7.85
CA ALA A 984 8.75 35.23 8.36
C ALA A 984 8.33 36.47 7.55
N ASP A 985 7.60 36.27 6.44
CA ASP A 985 7.27 37.26 5.41
C ASP A 985 5.81 37.74 5.46
N LEU A 986 5.17 37.69 6.64
CA LEU A 986 3.76 38.08 6.80
C LEU A 986 3.59 39.60 6.90
N GLY A 987 2.66 40.16 6.13
CA GLY A 987 2.20 41.55 6.24
C GLY A 987 1.09 41.71 7.28
N ILE A 988 0.99 42.89 7.91
CA ILE A 988 -0.01 43.11 8.99
C ILE A 988 -1.47 43.13 8.52
N ASP A 989 -1.68 43.30 7.21
CA ASP A 989 -2.99 43.28 6.54
C ASP A 989 -3.29 41.95 5.86
N ASP A 990 -2.39 40.98 5.95
CA ASP A 990 -2.59 39.65 5.36
C ASP A 990 -3.75 38.93 6.05
N ASP A 991 -4.64 38.33 5.25
CA ASP A 991 -5.71 37.48 5.79
C ASP A 991 -5.11 36.15 6.26
N PHE A 992 -5.40 35.78 7.53
CA PHE A 992 -4.88 34.58 8.18
C PHE A 992 -5.02 33.33 7.32
N PHE A 993 -6.16 33.17 6.64
CA PHE A 993 -6.46 31.98 5.86
C PHE A 993 -5.80 32.00 4.48
N ASP A 994 -5.59 33.18 3.91
CA ASP A 994 -4.94 33.35 2.61
C ASP A 994 -3.44 33.05 2.68
N VAL A 995 -2.82 33.26 3.85
CA VAL A 995 -1.41 32.93 4.10
C VAL A 995 -1.18 31.49 4.58
N GLY A 996 -2.18 30.61 4.46
CA GLY A 996 -2.08 29.20 4.83
C GLY A 996 -2.57 28.87 6.24
N GLY A 997 -3.12 29.85 6.96
CA GLY A 997 -3.81 29.61 8.22
C GLY A 997 -5.08 28.80 8.04
N HIS A 998 -5.45 28.05 9.08
CA HIS A 998 -6.70 27.32 9.16
C HIS A 998 -7.15 27.26 10.61
N SER A 999 -8.39 26.83 10.87
CA SER A 999 -8.99 26.88 12.21
C SER A 999 -8.10 26.29 13.31
N LEU A 1000 -7.40 25.18 13.05
CA LEU A 1000 -6.43 24.60 13.99
C LEU A 1000 -5.21 25.49 14.30
N LEU A 1001 -4.60 26.12 13.30
CA LEU A 1001 -3.52 27.10 13.52
C LEU A 1001 -4.08 28.33 14.23
N GLY A 1002 -5.31 28.70 13.92
CA GLY A 1002 -6.02 29.77 14.59
C GLY A 1002 -6.20 29.55 16.09
N THR A 1003 -6.56 28.33 16.49
CA THR A 1003 -6.64 27.94 17.91
C THR A 1003 -5.29 28.05 18.60
N LYS A 1004 -4.20 27.66 17.94
CA LYS A 1004 -2.85 27.82 18.49
C LYS A 1004 -2.47 29.28 18.67
N VAL A 1005 -2.79 30.13 17.68
CA VAL A 1005 -2.58 31.58 17.75
C VAL A 1005 -3.32 32.17 18.95
N VAL A 1006 -4.63 31.92 19.08
CA VAL A 1006 -5.43 32.48 20.18
C VAL A 1006 -4.96 31.95 21.53
N ALA A 1007 -4.70 30.64 21.66
CA ALA A 1007 -4.21 30.05 22.91
C ALA A 1007 -2.85 30.63 23.33
N ARG A 1008 -1.96 30.90 22.37
CA ARG A 1008 -0.66 31.53 22.61
C ARG A 1008 -0.83 32.99 23.06
N ILE A 1009 -1.70 33.75 22.39
CA ILE A 1009 -2.03 35.13 22.78
C ILE A 1009 -2.62 35.16 24.20
N CYS A 1010 -3.59 34.31 24.52
CA CYS A 1010 -4.17 34.23 25.87
C CYS A 1010 -3.10 33.90 26.93
N SER A 1011 -2.17 33.00 26.61
CA SER A 1011 -1.07 32.62 27.50
C SER A 1011 -0.04 33.73 27.71
N GLU A 1012 0.25 34.54 26.69
CA GLU A 1012 1.28 35.57 26.74
C GLU A 1012 0.76 36.91 27.28
N VAL A 1013 -0.52 37.22 27.03
CA VAL A 1013 -1.17 38.48 27.45
C VAL A 1013 -1.97 38.32 28.76
N GLY A 1014 -2.34 37.09 29.14
CA GLY A 1014 -3.08 36.82 30.38
C GLY A 1014 -4.57 37.15 30.31
N ILE A 1015 -5.16 37.13 29.12
CA ILE A 1015 -6.57 37.48 28.86
C ILE A 1015 -7.34 36.28 28.29
N ASP A 1016 -8.65 36.21 28.49
CA ASP A 1016 -9.51 35.17 27.89
C ASP A 1016 -10.19 35.69 26.62
N LEU A 1017 -9.60 35.40 25.46
CA LEU A 1017 -10.16 35.78 24.15
C LEU A 1017 -11.09 34.69 23.60
N PRO A 1018 -12.36 35.00 23.30
CA PRO A 1018 -13.24 34.06 22.63
C PRO A 1018 -12.77 33.78 21.19
N MET A 1019 -12.71 32.49 20.84
CA MET A 1019 -12.19 32.00 19.54
C MET A 1019 -12.87 32.59 18.30
N ASN A 1020 -14.09 33.09 18.42
CA ASN A 1020 -14.82 33.72 17.31
C ASN A 1020 -14.16 35.03 16.85
N ILE A 1021 -13.34 35.67 17.71
CA ILE A 1021 -12.60 36.90 17.37
C ILE A 1021 -11.74 36.66 16.15
N LEU A 1022 -10.94 35.59 16.09
CA LEU A 1022 -10.08 35.31 14.94
C LEU A 1022 -10.85 35.16 13.61
N PHE A 1023 -12.09 34.65 13.65
CA PHE A 1023 -12.93 34.54 12.44
C PHE A 1023 -13.52 35.89 12.00
N GLY A 1024 -13.66 36.83 12.93
CA GLY A 1024 -14.08 38.21 12.70
C GLY A 1024 -12.94 39.20 12.41
N THR A 1025 -11.75 38.96 12.95
CA THR A 1025 -10.55 39.82 12.85
C THR A 1025 -9.46 39.08 12.10
N ARG A 1026 -9.52 39.16 10.77
CA ARG A 1026 -8.79 38.25 9.87
C ARG A 1026 -7.36 38.67 9.56
N SER A 1027 -6.88 39.80 10.05
CA SER A 1027 -5.51 40.27 9.87
C SER A 1027 -4.82 40.52 11.20
N ILE A 1028 -3.48 40.55 11.21
CA ILE A 1028 -2.68 40.88 12.38
C ILE A 1028 -3.13 42.21 12.99
N ARG A 1029 -3.38 43.24 12.17
CA ARG A 1029 -3.86 44.55 12.62
C ARG A 1029 -5.21 44.45 13.34
N LEU A 1030 -6.18 43.73 12.78
CA LEU A 1030 -7.52 43.61 13.36
C LEU A 1030 -7.49 42.77 14.64
N LEU A 1031 -6.68 41.71 14.66
CA LEU A 1031 -6.54 40.84 15.82
C LEU A 1031 -5.83 41.58 16.97
N ALA A 1032 -4.76 42.33 16.68
CA ALA A 1032 -4.08 43.17 17.64
C ALA A 1032 -5.02 44.22 18.26
N ALA A 1033 -5.87 44.87 17.46
CA ALA A 1033 -6.87 45.80 17.97
C ALA A 1033 -7.90 45.12 18.90
N ALA A 1034 -8.34 43.90 18.58
CA ALA A 1034 -9.27 43.15 19.43
C ALA A 1034 -8.62 42.68 20.74
N VAL A 1035 -7.33 42.35 20.71
CA VAL A 1035 -6.52 42.06 21.90
C VAL A 1035 -6.46 43.27 22.81
N GLU A 1036 -6.15 44.46 22.26
CA GLU A 1036 -6.12 45.72 23.03
C GLU A 1036 -7.48 46.07 23.63
N GLU A 1037 -8.58 45.89 22.88
CA GLU A 1037 -9.93 46.15 23.36
C GLU A 1037 -10.32 45.22 24.52
N HIS A 1038 -9.96 43.93 24.44
CA HIS A 1038 -10.23 42.96 25.51
C HIS A 1038 -9.35 43.22 26.73
N LEU A 1039 -8.07 43.52 26.53
CA LEU A 1039 -7.15 43.89 27.61
C LEU A 1039 -7.63 45.13 28.35
N ALA A 1040 -8.10 46.16 27.64
CA ALA A 1040 -8.68 47.35 28.26
C ALA A 1040 -9.97 47.03 29.05
N ALA A 1041 -10.85 46.17 28.50
CA ALA A 1041 -12.08 45.75 29.17
C ALA A 1041 -11.84 44.87 30.41
N GLU A 1042 -10.71 44.15 30.47
CA GLU A 1042 -10.30 43.36 31.63
C GLU A 1042 -9.67 44.25 32.71
N ILE A 1043 -8.86 45.24 32.32
CA ILE A 1043 -8.30 46.26 33.22
C ILE A 1043 -9.41 47.09 33.88
N ASP A 1044 -10.45 47.50 33.13
CA ASP A 1044 -11.62 48.23 33.66
C ASP A 1044 -12.47 47.41 34.65
N ARG A 1045 -12.26 46.08 34.74
CA ARG A 1045 -12.95 45.18 35.68
C ARG A 1045 -12.16 44.91 36.96
N LEU A 1046 -10.91 45.35 37.04
CA LEU A 1046 -10.07 45.20 38.24
C LEU A 1046 -10.40 46.30 39.27
N PRO A 1047 -10.40 46.00 40.59
CA PRO A 1047 -10.49 47.01 41.63
C PRO A 1047 -9.35 48.04 41.52
N GLU A 1048 -9.56 49.32 41.86
CA GLU A 1048 -8.55 50.39 41.77
C GLU A 1048 -7.19 50.03 42.42
N GLU A 1049 -7.20 49.19 43.46
CA GLU A 1049 -5.99 48.70 44.16
C GLU A 1049 -5.14 47.71 43.33
N GLU A 1050 -5.73 46.97 42.38
CA GLU A 1050 -5.02 46.02 41.50
C GLU A 1050 -4.48 46.70 40.22
N VAL A 1051 -5.15 47.77 39.76
CA VAL A 1051 -4.70 48.59 38.62
C VAL A 1051 -3.43 49.39 38.99
N GLU A 1052 -3.32 49.90 40.22
CA GLU A 1052 -2.09 50.55 40.71
C GLU A 1052 -0.91 49.58 40.81
N ALA A 1053 -1.14 48.30 41.14
CA ALA A 1053 -0.09 47.28 41.21
C ALA A 1053 0.48 46.91 39.82
N LEU A 1054 -0.37 46.87 38.79
CA LEU A 1054 0.03 46.60 37.40
C LEU A 1054 0.83 47.77 36.77
N ILE A 1055 0.51 49.02 37.13
CA ILE A 1055 1.19 50.21 36.60
C ILE A 1055 2.56 50.44 37.26
N ASP A 1056 2.73 50.09 38.53
CA ASP A 1056 3.99 50.30 39.28
C ASP A 1056 5.01 49.15 39.16
N GLY A 1057 4.74 48.13 38.32
CA GLY A 1057 5.71 47.07 38.03
C GLY A 1057 6.13 46.26 39.27
N ARG A 1058 5.19 45.99 40.19
CA ARG A 1058 5.42 45.07 41.31
C ARG A 1058 4.44 43.90 41.27
N ALA A 1059 4.93 42.86 40.59
CA ALA A 1059 4.48 41.46 40.52
C ALA A 1059 3.35 41.16 39.54
#